data_AF-A0A2D5AXW8-F1
#
_entry.id   AF-A0A2D5AXW8-F1
#
_cell.length_a   1.000
_cell.length_b   1.000
_cell.length_c   1.000
_cell.angle_alpha   90.00
_cell.angle_beta   90.00
_cell.angle_gamma   90.00
#
_symmetry.space_group_name_H-M   'P 1'
#
loop_
_entity.id
_entity.type
_entity.pdbx_description
1 polymer ?
#
loop_
_entity_poly.entity_id
_entity_poly.type
_entity_poly.pdbx_seq_one_letter_code
_entity_poly.pdbx_strand_id
1 'polypeptide(L)'
;MNMIRFPQSCLCLAALLFTSLSAAATTTSFPVSAPAVQGGDTVTDRELAAISEEQAMLLRQLQRLRNTMEVLLDRIEAEGRARTADLLRQALTMLDERAAANADGSPLTMEERMEHARSTLAGGQVVQSLERQRELVLELDRLLSILLDRKNLESLEDKIAERRAMQEQLDELADRESELRKETDELRNDSSNETQKTLEQTLKELYREERGLLEETESIGREAGTLGLEQLEKELARLIRDQGIDVDVLKGWQPQEAGSLDRASEELSRALLAEAQAERLRQAAEELEQAAVDLDSTPTATEKVGDELVDEADRADRHSKVSSDPAAKLAAEELRQAAARLQEARDAPGSQENSPAALSKELRDRAEALKQAADRSAKPAQDALQKAKDALSELSRDPDSGGAEGAAEIEEMLDRAREAAQSPERQDEAAHATRKAAGALEELREDLSFLGEALAGSQAKAAERAERLERNLETLPQAKTEAGGRAQSALQRAAGAMRQASGKARAEDVENAGAQAQEALRELESARTALEDSRNQSARAGSAASEAVAQQQKAAAQKAKAARSQVSKGSMTPKAQEAVGEALEEAEEAMERAAEELDQGRSASAAGSQRQAMEALRRASQEAHEGVSPQSQEDQARAEGLAQEQERIRRELLDLARRIRERDNARPTPSLDRADQAAQEAQSELRQGDLAEAQEQERKVEQELRQTQEQLKEEEEQYQKLREEEQLFRIAEEVQEIINEHREHIVDLREIHKERKTDRSPSRAQKLRLRRLSRKESGLAARADEIADAIKEEGAMVAGELMAEVSSDLNRIARDISDQGEYQTGERVQGLQRDVDEALLWLLEALRREQSRRQQNQSGQQQQGQQGQNRPSIIPDSAELKLLRRMELDTQQAVEQILALHPDLEESVADDPYLLDDVARLGGKHEKITELFQQLRDRVGIPAPEDDEE
;
A
#
# COMPACT_ATOMS: atom_id res chain seq x y z
N MET A 1 5.41 17.64 -32.73
CA MET A 1 6.54 18.12 -33.59
C MET A 1 7.21 19.30 -32.91
N ASN A 2 8.30 19.02 -32.19
CA ASN A 2 9.44 19.91 -31.98
C ASN A 2 10.54 19.00 -31.41
N MET A 3 11.39 18.49 -32.30
CA MET A 3 12.53 17.66 -31.92
C MET A 3 13.59 18.55 -31.26
N ILE A 4 13.82 18.34 -29.97
CA ILE A 4 14.96 18.92 -29.27
C ILE A 4 16.19 18.11 -29.69
N ARG A 5 17.05 18.72 -30.52
CA ARG A 5 18.33 18.16 -30.93
C ARG A 5 19.29 18.17 -29.74
N PHE A 6 19.82 17.00 -29.38
CA PHE A 6 20.99 16.87 -28.52
C PHE A 6 22.18 17.66 -29.09
N PRO A 7 22.89 18.48 -28.30
CA PRO A 7 24.11 19.13 -28.77
C PRO A 7 25.27 18.13 -28.82
N GLN A 8 25.87 17.97 -30.01
CA GLN A 8 27.08 17.17 -30.29
C GLN A 8 28.33 17.59 -29.47
N SER A 9 28.22 18.66 -28.67
CA SER A 9 29.32 19.27 -27.92
C SER A 9 29.80 18.45 -26.71
N CYS A 10 28.95 17.60 -26.12
CA CYS A 10 29.33 16.79 -24.95
C CYS A 10 30.13 15.52 -25.32
N LEU A 11 29.86 14.91 -26.48
CA LEU A 11 30.58 13.71 -26.94
C LEU A 11 32.03 14.01 -27.37
N CYS A 12 32.31 15.20 -27.90
CA CYS A 12 33.68 15.60 -28.26
C CYS A 12 34.60 15.81 -27.04
N LEU A 13 34.05 16.12 -25.85
CA LEU A 13 34.86 16.40 -24.66
C LEU A 13 35.30 15.13 -23.92
N ALA A 14 34.44 14.11 -23.89
CA ALA A 14 34.76 12.79 -23.33
C ALA A 14 35.84 12.07 -24.17
N ALA A 15 35.77 12.14 -25.49
CA ALA A 15 36.76 11.57 -26.41
C ALA A 15 38.16 12.24 -26.29
N LEU A 16 38.22 13.53 -25.93
CA LEU A 16 39.47 14.27 -25.71
C LEU A 16 40.13 13.99 -24.34
N LEU A 17 39.36 13.58 -23.33
CA LEU A 17 39.90 13.17 -22.03
C LEU A 17 40.43 11.73 -22.07
N PHE A 18 39.72 10.80 -22.74
CA PHE A 18 40.09 9.39 -22.85
C PHE A 18 41.38 9.15 -23.67
N THR A 19 41.62 9.98 -24.69
CA THR A 19 42.82 9.89 -25.54
C THR A 19 44.10 10.40 -24.86
N SER A 20 43.98 11.22 -23.80
CA SER A 20 45.14 11.73 -23.05
C SER A 20 45.59 10.83 -21.90
N LEU A 21 44.69 10.03 -21.31
CA LEU A 21 45.01 9.12 -20.20
C LEU A 21 45.50 7.74 -20.67
N SER A 22 45.06 7.27 -21.84
CA SER A 22 45.45 5.97 -22.40
C SER A 22 46.91 5.90 -22.90
N ALA A 23 47.62 7.03 -22.98
CA ALA A 23 49.02 7.06 -23.42
C ALA A 23 50.04 6.67 -22.33
N ALA A 24 49.66 6.68 -21.04
CA ALA A 24 50.57 6.39 -19.91
C ALA A 24 50.43 4.97 -19.33
N ALA A 25 49.40 4.21 -19.71
CA ALA A 25 49.10 2.89 -19.13
C ALA A 25 49.45 1.71 -20.05
N THR A 26 50.60 1.76 -20.75
CA THR A 26 51.16 0.56 -21.39
C THR A 26 52.09 -0.16 -20.42
N THR A 27 51.50 -0.91 -19.50
CA THR A 27 52.22 -1.93 -18.72
C THR A 27 52.67 -3.05 -19.67
N THR A 28 53.95 -3.01 -20.07
CA THR A 28 54.61 -4.14 -20.69
C THR A 28 54.90 -5.19 -19.61
N SER A 29 54.15 -6.29 -19.63
CA SER A 29 54.44 -7.49 -18.85
C SER A 29 55.70 -8.17 -19.40
N PHE A 30 56.84 -7.90 -18.78
CA PHE A 30 58.04 -8.72 -18.95
C PHE A 30 57.98 -9.93 -18.01
N PRO A 31 58.25 -11.16 -18.49
CA PRO A 31 58.42 -12.31 -17.62
C PRO A 31 59.75 -12.19 -16.86
N VAL A 32 59.69 -12.12 -15.53
CA VAL A 32 60.87 -12.17 -14.66
C VAL A 32 61.36 -13.61 -14.57
N SER A 33 62.34 -13.96 -15.40
CA SER A 33 63.31 -15.02 -15.08
C SER A 33 64.55 -14.35 -14.49
N ALA A 34 64.90 -14.74 -13.26
CA ALA A 34 66.08 -14.23 -12.57
C ALA A 34 67.37 -14.66 -13.28
N PRO A 35 68.29 -13.70 -13.50
CA PRO A 35 69.67 -13.93 -13.13
C PRO A 35 70.11 -12.87 -12.11
N ALA A 36 70.82 -13.33 -11.09
CA ALA A 36 71.51 -12.46 -10.16
C ALA A 36 72.54 -11.60 -10.92
N VAL A 37 72.30 -10.28 -10.94
CA VAL A 37 73.31 -9.28 -11.31
C VAL A 37 73.29 -8.20 -10.24
N GLN A 38 74.35 -8.19 -9.43
CA GLN A 38 74.72 -7.05 -8.60
C GLN A 38 75.21 -5.94 -9.53
N GLY A 39 74.52 -4.80 -9.51
CA GLY A 39 74.94 -3.58 -10.20
C GLY A 39 73.92 -2.49 -9.90
N GLY A 40 74.32 -1.47 -9.14
CA GLY A 40 73.45 -0.35 -8.81
C GLY A 40 73.15 0.47 -10.05
N ASP A 41 71.89 0.46 -10.48
CA ASP A 41 71.35 1.44 -11.42
C ASP A 41 70.61 2.51 -10.62
N THR A 42 71.23 3.68 -10.53
CA THR A 42 70.57 4.92 -10.15
C THR A 42 69.50 5.23 -11.19
N VAL A 43 68.23 5.37 -10.78
CA VAL A 43 67.17 5.97 -11.62
C VAL A 43 67.77 7.24 -12.24
N THR A 44 67.79 7.31 -13.56
CA THR A 44 68.46 8.43 -14.22
C THR A 44 67.68 9.72 -13.97
N ASP A 45 68.34 10.87 -13.79
CA ASP A 45 67.68 12.18 -13.60
C ASP A 45 66.63 12.47 -14.69
N ARG A 46 66.81 11.87 -15.88
CA ARG A 46 65.89 11.97 -17.02
C ARG A 46 64.59 11.19 -16.80
N GLU A 47 64.65 10.01 -16.19
CA GLU A 47 63.46 9.21 -15.84
C GLU A 47 62.70 9.86 -14.68
N LEU A 48 63.41 10.38 -13.68
CA LEU A 48 62.78 11.15 -12.59
C LEU A 48 62.08 12.41 -13.11
N ALA A 49 62.69 13.11 -14.08
CA ALA A 49 62.06 14.26 -14.72
C ALA A 49 60.78 13.89 -15.49
N ALA A 50 60.80 12.78 -16.23
CA ALA A 50 59.64 12.29 -16.97
C ALA A 50 58.49 11.90 -16.01
N ILE A 51 58.79 11.16 -14.94
CA ILE A 51 57.79 10.79 -13.93
C ILE A 51 57.23 12.05 -13.26
N SER A 52 58.09 13.02 -12.88
CA SER A 52 57.64 14.31 -12.33
C SER A 52 56.68 15.07 -13.26
N GLU A 53 56.94 15.03 -14.57
CA GLU A 53 56.13 15.69 -15.59
C GLU A 53 54.77 15.00 -15.75
N GLU A 54 54.74 13.66 -15.74
CA GLU A 54 53.52 12.86 -15.72
C GLU A 54 52.69 13.14 -14.44
N GLN A 55 53.32 13.23 -13.27
CA GLN A 55 52.64 13.59 -12.02
C GLN A 55 52.01 14.99 -12.08
N ALA A 56 52.70 15.95 -12.69
CA ALA A 56 52.17 17.30 -12.90
C ALA A 56 51.01 17.32 -13.91
N MET A 57 50.95 16.36 -14.83
CA MET A 57 49.83 16.19 -15.75
C MET A 57 48.61 15.60 -15.04
N LEU A 58 48.81 14.55 -14.24
CA LEU A 58 47.75 13.90 -13.46
C LEU A 58 47.10 14.86 -12.46
N LEU A 59 47.89 15.69 -11.76
CA LEU A 59 47.34 16.70 -10.86
C LEU A 59 46.47 17.73 -11.58
N ARG A 60 46.90 18.19 -12.76
CA ARG A 60 46.09 19.09 -13.60
C ARG A 60 44.80 18.41 -14.10
N GLN A 61 44.85 17.11 -14.37
CA GLN A 61 43.67 16.33 -14.76
C GLN A 61 42.70 16.17 -13.59
N LEU A 62 43.19 15.93 -12.37
CA LEU A 62 42.34 15.87 -11.16
C LEU A 62 41.62 17.19 -10.88
N GLN A 63 42.34 18.31 -10.94
CA GLN A 63 41.73 19.64 -10.77
C GLN A 63 40.70 19.94 -11.85
N ARG A 64 40.97 19.54 -13.10
CA ARG A 64 40.00 19.69 -14.20
C ARG A 64 38.78 18.80 -13.98
N LEU A 65 38.97 17.57 -13.51
CA LEU A 65 37.89 16.64 -13.22
C LEU A 65 36.97 17.22 -12.13
N ARG A 66 37.54 17.68 -11.01
CA ARG A 66 36.82 18.36 -9.93
C ARG A 66 35.96 19.51 -10.44
N ASN A 67 36.57 20.48 -11.14
CA ASN A 67 35.85 21.64 -11.69
C ASN A 67 34.73 21.22 -12.66
N THR A 68 34.93 20.15 -13.41
CA THR A 68 33.92 19.64 -14.34
C THR A 68 32.75 19.01 -13.57
N MET A 69 33.03 18.27 -12.50
CA MET A 69 32.00 17.67 -11.65
C MET A 69 31.17 18.73 -10.91
N GLU A 70 31.78 19.80 -10.42
CA GLU A 70 31.08 20.93 -9.79
C GLU A 70 30.12 21.62 -10.78
N VAL A 71 30.59 21.92 -12.00
CA VAL A 71 29.75 22.56 -13.04
C VAL A 71 28.65 21.62 -13.55
N LEU A 72 28.93 20.32 -13.65
CA LEU A 72 27.94 19.33 -14.05
C LEU A 72 26.89 19.11 -12.97
N LEU A 73 27.26 19.16 -11.69
CA LEU A 73 26.33 19.02 -10.58
C LEU A 73 25.25 20.10 -10.63
N ASP A 74 25.63 21.38 -10.73
CA ASP A 74 24.70 22.50 -10.84
C ASP A 74 23.71 22.33 -12.00
N ARG A 75 24.22 21.84 -13.14
CA ARG A 75 23.41 21.61 -14.33
C ARG A 75 22.48 20.40 -14.18
N ILE A 76 22.96 19.31 -13.61
CA ILE A 76 22.22 18.05 -13.43
C ILE A 76 21.12 18.21 -12.37
N GLU A 77 21.36 19.02 -11.34
CA GLU A 77 20.34 19.45 -10.37
C GLU A 77 19.26 20.31 -11.03
N ALA A 78 19.63 21.26 -11.88
CA ALA A 78 18.67 22.05 -12.66
C ALA A 78 17.87 21.21 -13.68
N GLU A 79 18.45 20.11 -14.16
CA GLU A 79 17.80 19.12 -15.04
C GLU A 79 16.96 18.08 -14.26
N GLY A 80 16.95 18.12 -12.91
CA GLY A 80 16.12 17.25 -12.06
C GLY A 80 16.62 15.79 -11.95
N ARG A 81 17.88 15.51 -12.29
CA ARG A 81 18.45 14.15 -12.31
C ARG A 81 19.09 13.78 -10.96
N ALA A 82 18.24 13.53 -9.96
CA ALA A 82 18.64 13.34 -8.56
C ALA A 82 19.77 12.30 -8.34
N ARG A 83 19.67 11.10 -8.94
CA ARG A 83 20.66 10.02 -8.78
C ARG A 83 22.05 10.43 -9.29
N THR A 84 22.12 11.07 -10.45
CA THR A 84 23.39 11.53 -11.03
C THR A 84 23.99 12.69 -10.22
N ALA A 85 23.13 13.55 -9.65
CA ALA A 85 23.57 14.60 -8.74
C ALA A 85 24.16 14.00 -7.44
N ASP A 86 23.54 12.96 -6.87
CA ASP A 86 24.04 12.31 -5.66
C ASP A 86 25.38 11.60 -5.87
N LEU A 87 25.58 10.92 -7.01
CA LEU A 87 26.88 10.34 -7.36
C LEU A 87 27.98 11.40 -7.51
N LEU A 88 27.66 12.55 -8.11
CA LEU A 88 28.59 13.67 -8.24
C LEU A 88 28.90 14.31 -6.87
N ARG A 89 27.91 14.45 -5.98
CA ARG A 89 28.14 14.91 -4.61
C ARG A 89 29.04 13.94 -3.84
N GLN A 90 28.80 12.63 -3.94
CA GLN A 90 29.65 11.62 -3.29
C GLN A 90 31.08 11.63 -3.84
N ALA A 91 31.25 11.77 -5.16
CA ALA A 91 32.56 11.87 -5.79
C ALA A 91 33.32 13.14 -5.38
N LEU A 92 32.64 14.29 -5.29
CA LEU A 92 33.23 15.54 -4.79
C LEU A 92 33.58 15.43 -3.30
N THR A 93 32.70 14.84 -2.49
CA THR A 93 32.98 14.57 -1.07
C THR A 93 34.25 13.74 -0.91
N MET A 94 34.42 12.69 -1.72
CA MET A 94 35.61 11.84 -1.70
C MET A 94 36.89 12.59 -2.12
N LEU A 95 36.82 13.52 -3.07
CA LEU A 95 37.96 14.38 -3.42
C LEU A 95 38.35 15.33 -2.28
N ASP A 96 37.36 15.76 -1.49
CA ASP A 96 37.53 16.63 -0.33
C ASP A 96 37.86 15.88 0.97
N GLU A 97 37.74 14.54 0.99
CA GLU A 97 38.15 13.71 2.10
C GLU A 97 39.64 13.89 2.38
N ARG A 98 39.94 14.32 3.61
CA ARG A 98 41.31 14.52 4.07
C ARG A 98 41.79 13.28 4.79
N ALA A 99 42.74 12.56 4.21
CA ALA A 99 43.35 11.38 4.82
C ALA A 99 44.74 11.72 5.40
N ALA A 100 45.15 10.99 6.43
CA ALA A 100 46.45 11.19 7.07
C ALA A 100 47.60 10.90 6.09
N ALA A 101 48.51 11.86 5.88
CA ALA A 101 49.53 11.75 4.84
C ALA A 101 50.98 11.97 5.31
N ASN A 102 51.20 12.48 6.52
CA ASN A 102 52.52 12.94 6.98
C ASN A 102 52.95 12.29 8.30
N ALA A 103 54.27 12.29 8.54
CA ALA A 103 54.87 11.99 9.85
C ALA A 103 54.43 12.97 10.96
N ASP A 104 53.83 14.11 10.59
CA ASP A 104 53.29 15.16 11.47
C ASP A 104 51.75 15.14 11.59
N GLY A 105 51.07 14.12 11.07
CA GLY A 105 49.64 13.85 11.35
C GLY A 105 48.60 14.80 10.74
N SER A 106 48.98 15.78 9.93
CA SER A 106 48.01 16.68 9.26
C SER A 106 47.33 15.99 8.07
N PRO A 107 45.99 15.96 7.99
CA PRO A 107 45.26 15.26 6.94
C PRO A 107 45.24 16.10 5.65
N LEU A 108 45.61 15.48 4.53
CA LEU A 108 45.72 16.09 3.20
C LEU A 108 44.62 15.55 2.27
N THR A 109 44.08 16.42 1.41
CA THR A 109 43.15 16.00 0.33
C THR A 109 43.90 15.16 -0.72
N MET A 110 43.16 14.53 -1.63
CA MET A 110 43.76 13.73 -2.71
C MET A 110 44.72 14.56 -3.59
N GLU A 111 44.34 15.80 -3.90
CA GLU A 111 45.17 16.74 -4.68
C GLU A 111 46.46 17.12 -3.95
N GLU A 112 46.34 17.42 -2.65
CA GLU A 112 47.46 17.77 -1.79
C GLU A 112 48.43 16.59 -1.60
N ARG A 113 47.90 15.36 -1.52
CA ARG A 113 48.70 14.12 -1.46
C ARG A 113 49.43 13.84 -2.78
N MET A 114 48.81 14.13 -3.92
CA MET A 114 49.44 14.00 -5.24
C MET A 114 50.59 15.01 -5.41
N GLU A 115 50.40 16.27 -5.00
CA GLU A 115 51.46 17.29 -5.03
C GLU A 115 52.59 16.95 -4.02
N HIS A 116 52.24 16.38 -2.87
CA HIS A 116 53.22 15.91 -1.89
C HIS A 116 54.03 14.70 -2.39
N ALA A 117 53.39 13.74 -3.07
CA ALA A 117 54.08 12.60 -3.68
C ALA A 117 55.07 13.07 -4.76
N ARG A 118 54.70 14.10 -5.53
CA ARG A 118 55.56 14.76 -6.52
C ARG A 118 56.73 15.51 -5.90
N SER A 119 56.52 16.27 -4.82
CA SER A 119 57.61 16.97 -4.12
C SER A 119 58.57 15.99 -3.43
N THR A 120 58.06 14.89 -2.88
CA THR A 120 58.84 13.79 -2.30
C THR A 120 59.70 13.09 -3.36
N LEU A 121 59.16 12.91 -4.58
CA LEU A 121 59.89 12.38 -5.73
C LEU A 121 61.03 13.31 -6.16
N ALA A 122 60.77 14.63 -6.22
CA ALA A 122 61.77 15.64 -6.53
C ALA A 122 62.87 15.75 -5.44
N GLY A 123 62.54 15.40 -4.19
CA GLY A 123 63.49 15.31 -3.07
C GLY A 123 64.34 14.03 -3.03
N GLY A 124 64.22 13.14 -4.02
CA GLY A 124 65.01 11.91 -4.13
C GLY A 124 64.50 10.72 -3.30
N GLN A 125 63.33 10.83 -2.67
CA GLN A 125 62.73 9.78 -1.85
C GLN A 125 61.76 8.90 -2.68
N VAL A 126 62.33 8.18 -3.65
CA VAL A 126 61.56 7.43 -4.67
C VAL A 126 60.65 6.36 -4.06
N VAL A 127 61.12 5.61 -3.05
CA VAL A 127 60.36 4.50 -2.45
C VAL A 127 59.08 5.00 -1.74
N GLN A 128 59.18 6.08 -0.97
CA GLN A 128 58.03 6.67 -0.27
C GLN A 128 57.04 7.33 -1.23
N SER A 129 57.51 7.88 -2.35
CA SER A 129 56.65 8.41 -3.41
C SER A 129 55.85 7.28 -4.08
N LEU A 130 56.49 6.14 -4.36
CA LEU A 130 55.84 4.97 -4.99
C LEU A 130 54.79 4.30 -4.09
N GLU A 131 55.05 4.19 -2.78
CA GLU A 131 54.07 3.64 -1.82
C GLU A 131 52.81 4.52 -1.77
N ARG A 132 52.99 5.84 -1.67
CA ARG A 132 51.88 6.81 -1.69
C ARG A 132 51.14 6.83 -3.01
N GLN A 133 51.84 6.62 -4.12
CA GLN A 133 51.20 6.50 -5.44
C GLN A 133 50.31 5.27 -5.54
N ARG A 134 50.67 4.14 -4.93
CA ARG A 134 49.80 2.95 -4.90
C ARG A 134 48.51 3.21 -4.12
N GLU A 135 48.59 3.91 -2.99
CA GLU A 135 47.42 4.33 -2.21
C GLU A 135 46.52 5.28 -3.02
N LEU A 136 47.10 6.27 -3.68
CA LEU A 136 46.37 7.20 -4.55
C LEU A 136 45.69 6.49 -5.73
N VAL A 137 46.33 5.49 -6.35
CA VAL A 137 45.72 4.72 -7.43
C VAL A 137 44.50 3.94 -6.94
N LEU A 138 44.54 3.33 -5.74
CA LEU A 138 43.39 2.65 -5.15
C LEU A 138 42.23 3.61 -4.83
N GLU A 139 42.55 4.83 -4.43
CA GLU A 139 41.54 5.88 -4.20
C GLU A 139 40.96 6.41 -5.53
N LEU A 140 41.76 6.53 -6.59
CA LEU A 140 41.24 6.91 -7.91
C LEU A 140 40.32 5.83 -8.48
N ASP A 141 40.64 4.56 -8.24
CA ASP A 141 39.81 3.43 -8.66
C ASP A 141 38.47 3.38 -7.89
N ARG A 142 38.49 3.74 -6.60
CA ARG A 142 37.27 3.95 -5.80
C ARG A 142 36.46 5.14 -6.28
N LEU A 143 37.09 6.28 -6.62
CA LEU A 143 36.43 7.46 -7.19
C LEU A 143 35.77 7.10 -8.53
N LEU A 144 36.48 6.36 -9.38
CA LEU A 144 35.97 5.85 -10.65
C LEU A 144 34.78 4.91 -10.42
N SER A 145 34.84 4.03 -9.41
CA SER A 145 33.73 3.12 -9.07
C SER A 145 32.48 3.84 -8.56
N ILE A 146 32.62 4.97 -7.86
CA ILE A 146 31.49 5.85 -7.48
C ILE A 146 30.90 6.52 -8.73
N LEU A 147 31.74 7.04 -9.61
CA LEU A 147 31.30 7.72 -10.83
C LEU A 147 30.70 6.76 -11.88
N LEU A 148 31.13 5.51 -11.89
CA LEU A 148 30.61 4.43 -12.74
C LEU A 148 29.48 3.63 -12.06
N ASP A 149 28.98 4.09 -10.92
CA ASP A 149 27.82 3.53 -10.23
C ASP A 149 27.95 2.04 -9.79
N ARG A 150 29.18 1.48 -9.79
CA ARG A 150 29.43 0.06 -9.50
C ARG A 150 29.08 -0.34 -8.06
N LYS A 151 29.06 0.60 -7.12
CA LYS A 151 28.69 0.37 -5.71
C LYS A 151 27.21 0.02 -5.52
N ASN A 152 26.34 0.35 -6.48
CA ASN A 152 24.91 0.10 -6.29
C ASN A 152 24.57 -1.39 -6.33
N LEU A 153 25.20 -2.21 -7.18
CA LEU A 153 24.91 -3.65 -7.22
C LEU A 153 25.40 -4.37 -5.95
N GLU A 154 26.67 -4.14 -5.56
CA GLU A 154 27.27 -4.76 -4.37
C GLU A 154 26.51 -4.35 -3.09
N SER A 155 26.14 -3.07 -2.96
CA SER A 155 25.35 -2.61 -1.81
C SER A 155 23.91 -3.16 -1.80
N LEU A 156 23.32 -3.48 -2.95
CA LEU A 156 22.01 -4.15 -3.02
C LEU A 156 22.14 -5.62 -2.59
N GLU A 157 23.21 -6.30 -2.98
CA GLU A 157 23.49 -7.68 -2.58
C GLU A 157 23.76 -7.80 -1.07
N ASP A 158 24.55 -6.89 -0.50
CA ASP A 158 24.77 -6.80 0.95
C ASP A 158 23.46 -6.60 1.71
N LYS A 159 22.59 -5.70 1.23
CA LYS A 159 21.26 -5.45 1.81
C LYS A 159 20.35 -6.68 1.73
N ILE A 160 20.41 -7.46 0.65
CA ILE A 160 19.67 -8.72 0.53
C ILE A 160 20.20 -9.76 1.52
N ALA A 161 21.52 -9.88 1.65
CA ALA A 161 22.15 -10.83 2.57
C ALA A 161 21.82 -10.49 4.04
N GLU A 162 21.90 -9.22 4.42
CA GLU A 162 21.52 -8.74 5.75
C GLU A 162 20.06 -9.10 6.07
N ARG A 163 19.15 -8.93 5.10
CA ARG A 163 17.71 -9.27 5.25
C ARG A 163 17.47 -10.74 5.46
N ARG A 164 18.16 -11.60 4.71
CA ARG A 164 18.07 -13.05 4.89
C ARG A 164 18.54 -13.47 6.27
N ALA A 165 19.65 -12.90 6.75
CA ALA A 165 20.15 -13.17 8.09
C ALA A 165 19.15 -12.74 9.18
N MET A 166 18.46 -11.61 9.00
CA MET A 166 17.40 -11.17 9.92
C MET A 166 16.15 -12.06 9.86
N GLN A 167 15.74 -12.50 8.66
CA GLN A 167 14.63 -13.45 8.52
C GLN A 167 14.94 -14.78 9.20
N GLU A 168 16.16 -15.32 9.03
CA GLU A 168 16.60 -16.55 9.68
C GLU A 168 16.60 -16.42 11.21
N GLN A 169 17.00 -15.26 11.74
CA GLN A 169 16.89 -14.97 13.18
C GLN A 169 15.43 -14.88 13.66
N LEU A 170 14.52 -14.31 12.86
CA LEU A 170 13.09 -14.29 13.21
C LEU A 170 12.48 -15.69 13.21
N ASP A 171 12.85 -16.52 12.24
CA ASP A 171 12.42 -17.92 12.17
C ASP A 171 12.88 -18.69 13.41
N GLU A 172 14.14 -18.53 13.81
CA GLU A 172 14.67 -19.18 15.01
C GLU A 172 13.94 -18.72 16.28
N LEU A 173 13.64 -17.42 16.41
CA LEU A 173 12.86 -16.90 17.55
C LEU A 173 11.42 -17.43 17.54
N ALA A 174 10.78 -17.48 16.38
CA ALA A 174 9.41 -17.99 16.25
C ALA A 174 9.32 -19.50 16.57
N ASP A 175 10.32 -20.28 16.17
CA ASP A 175 10.40 -21.71 16.48
C ASP A 175 10.60 -21.93 17.99
N ARG A 176 11.50 -21.18 18.64
CA ARG A 176 11.70 -21.24 20.09
C ARG A 176 10.45 -20.80 20.87
N GLU A 177 9.75 -19.76 20.42
CA GLU A 177 8.48 -19.35 21.02
C GLU A 177 7.40 -20.45 20.88
N SER A 178 7.38 -21.14 19.75
CA SER A 178 6.46 -22.27 19.51
C SER A 178 6.76 -23.46 20.41
N GLU A 179 8.04 -23.74 20.68
CA GLU A 179 8.48 -24.75 21.64
C GLU A 179 8.10 -24.36 23.07
N LEU A 180 8.40 -23.13 23.48
CA LEU A 180 8.03 -22.61 24.80
C LEU A 180 6.53 -22.74 25.05
N ARG A 181 5.70 -22.40 24.05
CA ARG A 181 4.25 -22.56 24.13
C ARG A 181 3.77 -23.99 24.32
N LYS A 182 4.47 -24.97 23.75
CA LYS A 182 4.17 -26.38 23.97
C LYS A 182 4.55 -26.79 25.39
N GLU A 183 5.69 -26.35 25.89
CA GLU A 183 6.14 -26.62 27.26
C GLU A 183 5.20 -25.99 28.31
N THR A 184 4.69 -24.77 28.06
CA THR A 184 3.69 -24.10 28.90
C THR A 184 2.38 -24.91 28.95
N ASP A 185 1.93 -25.45 27.81
CA ASP A 185 0.74 -26.33 27.75
C ASP A 185 0.95 -27.67 28.47
N GLU A 186 2.12 -28.29 28.29
CA GLU A 186 2.50 -29.51 29.00
C GLU A 186 2.52 -29.28 30.52
N LEU A 187 3.12 -28.18 30.98
CA LEU A 187 3.15 -27.82 32.39
C LEU A 187 1.74 -27.61 32.96
N ARG A 188 0.83 -26.99 32.19
CA ARG A 188 -0.57 -26.83 32.59
C ARG A 188 -1.26 -28.18 32.82
N ASN A 189 -1.10 -29.10 31.87
CA ASN A 189 -1.68 -30.45 31.95
C ASN A 189 -1.11 -31.26 33.13
N ASP A 190 0.19 -31.11 33.41
CA ASP A 190 0.87 -31.76 34.54
C ASP A 190 0.43 -31.19 35.90
N SER A 191 0.16 -29.88 35.95
CA SER A 191 -0.21 -29.16 37.18
C SER A 191 -1.64 -29.45 37.68
N SER A 192 -2.46 -30.14 36.89
CA SER A 192 -3.83 -30.54 37.29
C SER A 192 -3.81 -31.63 38.37
N ASN A 193 -4.31 -31.30 39.57
CA ASN A 193 -4.47 -32.27 40.66
C ASN A 193 -5.64 -33.25 40.41
N GLU A 194 -5.72 -34.32 41.20
CA GLU A 194 -6.74 -35.37 41.02
C GLU A 194 -8.17 -34.81 41.11
N THR A 195 -8.41 -33.87 42.03
CA THR A 195 -9.72 -33.20 42.18
C THR A 195 -10.08 -32.39 40.92
N GLN A 196 -9.12 -31.70 40.33
CA GLN A 196 -9.30 -30.97 39.07
C GLN A 196 -9.67 -31.92 37.92
N LYS A 197 -8.93 -33.02 37.78
CA LYS A 197 -9.21 -34.05 36.75
C LYS A 197 -10.62 -34.64 36.91
N THR A 198 -11.04 -34.89 38.15
CA THR A 198 -12.41 -35.36 38.43
C THR A 198 -13.48 -34.31 38.12
N LEU A 199 -13.21 -33.03 38.39
CA LEU A 199 -14.13 -31.92 38.08
C LEU A 199 -14.32 -31.80 36.57
N GLU A 200 -13.23 -31.77 35.80
CA GLU A 200 -13.28 -31.71 34.34
C GLU A 200 -14.00 -32.93 33.74
N GLN A 201 -13.76 -34.12 34.27
CA GLN A 201 -14.49 -35.32 33.85
C GLN A 201 -15.99 -35.18 34.15
N THR A 202 -16.35 -34.69 35.33
CA THR A 202 -17.75 -34.49 35.73
C THR A 202 -18.45 -33.46 34.83
N LEU A 203 -17.77 -32.35 34.49
CA LEU A 203 -18.29 -31.34 33.56
C LEU A 203 -18.52 -31.93 32.16
N LYS A 204 -17.60 -32.76 31.66
CA LYS A 204 -17.75 -33.48 30.38
C LYS A 204 -18.91 -34.47 30.42
N GLU A 205 -19.13 -35.16 31.53
CA GLU A 205 -20.26 -36.08 31.72
C GLU A 205 -21.59 -35.32 31.78
N LEU A 206 -21.68 -34.24 32.55
CA LEU A 206 -22.86 -33.37 32.64
C LEU A 206 -23.24 -32.79 31.28
N TYR A 207 -22.25 -32.32 30.52
CA TYR A 207 -22.50 -31.78 29.18
C TYR A 207 -23.11 -32.83 28.24
N ARG A 208 -22.63 -34.09 28.32
CA ARG A 208 -23.20 -35.20 27.53
C ARG A 208 -24.60 -35.58 28.00
N GLU A 209 -24.84 -35.57 29.31
CA GLU A 209 -26.15 -35.85 29.91
C GLU A 209 -27.17 -34.79 29.48
N GLU A 210 -26.86 -33.51 29.62
CA GLU A 210 -27.71 -32.39 29.17
C GLU A 210 -28.01 -32.44 27.68
N ARG A 211 -27.02 -32.79 26.86
CA ARG A 211 -27.25 -32.97 25.42
C ARG A 211 -28.25 -34.09 25.14
N GLY A 212 -28.16 -35.21 25.87
CA GLY A 212 -29.11 -36.31 25.76
C GLY A 212 -30.53 -35.90 26.19
N LEU A 213 -30.64 -35.17 27.31
CA LEU A 213 -31.91 -34.64 27.78
C LEU A 213 -32.53 -33.64 26.80
N LEU A 214 -31.72 -32.80 26.16
CA LEU A 214 -32.18 -31.89 25.10
C LEU A 214 -32.75 -32.66 23.91
N GLU A 215 -32.05 -33.69 23.44
CA GLU A 215 -32.51 -34.52 22.32
C GLU A 215 -33.86 -35.20 22.65
N GLU A 216 -34.04 -35.66 23.89
CA GLU A 216 -35.30 -36.25 24.37
C GLU A 216 -36.42 -35.20 24.49
N THR A 217 -36.15 -34.03 25.07
CA THR A 217 -37.08 -32.89 25.15
C THR A 217 -37.57 -32.48 23.76
N GLU A 218 -36.67 -32.33 22.79
CA GLU A 218 -37.01 -31.96 21.41
C GLU A 218 -37.80 -33.07 20.70
N SER A 219 -37.56 -34.34 21.03
CA SER A 219 -38.39 -35.46 20.54
C SER A 219 -39.82 -35.38 21.08
N ILE A 220 -39.97 -35.25 22.40
CA ILE A 220 -41.27 -35.13 23.07
C ILE A 220 -42.04 -33.91 22.54
N GLY A 221 -41.36 -32.77 22.41
CA GLY A 221 -41.97 -31.54 21.90
C GLY A 221 -42.41 -31.62 20.44
N ARG A 222 -41.70 -32.38 19.60
CA ARG A 222 -42.09 -32.66 18.21
C ARG A 222 -43.28 -33.61 18.12
N GLU A 223 -43.28 -34.69 18.91
CA GLU A 223 -44.38 -35.65 18.93
C GLU A 223 -45.67 -35.05 19.47
N ALA A 224 -45.59 -34.23 20.53
CA ALA A 224 -46.72 -33.50 21.08
C ALA A 224 -47.11 -32.27 20.23
N GLY A 225 -46.22 -31.82 19.32
CA GLY A 225 -46.35 -30.61 18.51
C GLY A 225 -46.35 -29.30 19.33
N THR A 226 -45.97 -29.34 20.60
CA THR A 226 -45.78 -28.16 21.46
C THR A 226 -44.63 -27.30 20.99
N LEU A 227 -43.57 -27.91 20.43
CA LEU A 227 -42.37 -27.20 19.97
C LEU A 227 -42.69 -26.23 18.82
N GLY A 228 -43.47 -26.69 17.83
CA GLY A 228 -43.90 -25.84 16.72
C GLY A 228 -44.81 -24.69 17.16
N LEU A 229 -45.71 -24.95 18.13
CA LEU A 229 -46.61 -23.93 18.66
C LEU A 229 -45.88 -22.85 19.45
N GLU A 230 -44.94 -23.21 20.31
CA GLU A 230 -44.14 -22.23 21.08
C GLU A 230 -43.27 -21.36 20.17
N GLN A 231 -42.74 -21.92 19.08
CA GLN A 231 -42.02 -21.13 18.08
C GLN A 231 -42.95 -20.11 17.41
N LEU A 232 -44.16 -20.51 17.03
CA LEU A 232 -45.16 -19.60 16.47
C LEU A 232 -45.60 -18.53 17.47
N GLU A 233 -45.79 -18.88 18.74
CA GLU A 233 -46.11 -17.93 19.81
C GLU A 233 -45.00 -16.88 19.99
N LYS A 234 -43.73 -17.29 19.94
CA LYS A 234 -42.58 -16.38 20.05
C LYS A 234 -42.49 -15.41 18.86
N GLU A 235 -42.65 -15.91 17.64
CA GLU A 235 -42.67 -15.09 16.43
C GLU A 235 -43.87 -14.14 16.41
N LEU A 236 -45.04 -14.60 16.84
CA LEU A 236 -46.24 -13.78 16.98
C LEU A 236 -46.07 -12.70 18.05
N ALA A 237 -45.46 -13.00 19.20
CA ALA A 237 -45.18 -12.01 20.23
C ALA A 237 -44.22 -10.91 19.74
N ARG A 238 -43.27 -11.25 18.86
CA ARG A 238 -42.43 -10.25 18.19
C ARG A 238 -43.26 -9.38 17.24
N LEU A 239 -44.11 -10.00 16.42
CA LEU A 239 -44.99 -9.29 15.51
C LEU A 239 -45.96 -8.35 16.24
N ILE A 240 -46.50 -8.74 17.40
CA ILE A 240 -47.33 -7.90 18.26
C ILE A 240 -46.56 -6.66 18.74
N ARG A 241 -45.30 -6.84 19.20
CA ARG A 241 -44.46 -5.71 19.62
C ARG A 241 -44.16 -4.76 18.47
N ASP A 242 -43.71 -5.30 17.33
CA ASP A 242 -43.41 -4.50 16.13
C ASP A 242 -44.67 -3.72 15.69
N GLN A 243 -45.84 -4.36 15.68
CA GLN A 243 -47.12 -3.71 15.36
C GLN A 243 -47.51 -2.64 16.38
N GLY A 244 -47.22 -2.84 17.67
CA GLY A 244 -47.45 -1.84 18.72
C GLY A 244 -46.65 -0.56 18.47
N ILE A 245 -45.38 -0.70 18.07
CA ILE A 245 -44.52 0.43 17.68
C ILE A 245 -45.12 1.16 16.49
N ASP A 246 -45.51 0.44 15.42
CA ASP A 246 -46.10 1.06 14.23
C ASP A 246 -47.41 1.82 14.57
N VAL A 247 -48.22 1.29 15.48
CA VAL A 247 -49.44 1.98 15.97
C VAL A 247 -49.09 3.27 16.69
N ASP A 248 -48.04 3.27 17.51
CA ASP A 248 -47.63 4.48 18.25
C ASP A 248 -46.99 5.52 17.32
N VAL A 249 -46.18 5.11 16.35
CA VAL A 249 -45.62 6.02 15.32
C VAL A 249 -46.73 6.59 14.44
N LEU A 250 -47.72 5.78 14.04
CA LEU A 250 -48.87 6.25 13.26
C LEU A 250 -49.73 7.28 14.00
N LYS A 251 -49.76 7.27 15.35
CA LYS A 251 -50.49 8.30 16.10
C LYS A 251 -49.81 9.66 16.03
N GLY A 252 -48.48 9.69 15.97
CA GLY A 252 -47.72 10.93 15.94
C GLY A 252 -47.36 11.45 14.55
N TRP A 253 -47.51 10.63 13.51
CA TRP A 253 -47.24 11.05 12.15
C TRP A 253 -48.39 11.92 11.58
N GLN A 254 -48.15 13.21 11.35
CA GLN A 254 -49.12 14.11 10.72
C GLN A 254 -48.55 14.73 9.42
N PRO A 255 -48.89 14.19 8.23
CA PRO A 255 -48.40 14.69 6.94
C PRO A 255 -48.67 16.17 6.68
N GLN A 256 -49.71 16.74 7.32
CA GLN A 256 -50.05 18.15 7.19
C GLN A 256 -48.95 19.09 7.74
N GLU A 257 -48.07 18.59 8.60
CA GLU A 257 -46.92 19.32 9.17
C GLU A 257 -45.89 19.69 8.12
N ALA A 258 -45.81 18.93 7.02
CA ALA A 258 -44.90 19.23 5.91
C ALA A 258 -45.12 20.65 5.37
N GLY A 259 -46.37 21.14 5.34
CA GLY A 259 -46.68 22.51 4.92
C GLY A 259 -46.16 23.59 5.87
N SER A 260 -45.96 23.29 7.15
CA SER A 260 -45.32 24.21 8.11
C SER A 260 -43.81 24.22 7.94
N LEU A 261 -43.21 23.06 7.71
CA LEU A 261 -41.77 22.94 7.43
C LEU A 261 -41.38 23.58 6.09
N ASP A 262 -42.21 23.45 5.06
CA ASP A 262 -42.01 24.10 3.77
C ASP A 262 -41.99 25.63 3.91
N ARG A 263 -42.96 26.19 4.66
CA ARG A 263 -43.00 27.61 4.98
C ARG A 263 -41.76 28.07 5.73
N ALA A 264 -41.30 27.30 6.73
CA ALA A 264 -40.08 27.60 7.46
C ALA A 264 -38.84 27.56 6.56
N SER A 265 -38.77 26.61 5.62
CA SER A 265 -37.65 26.44 4.68
C SER A 265 -37.57 27.60 3.68
N GLU A 266 -38.72 28.07 3.18
CA GLU A 266 -38.78 29.25 2.32
C GLU A 266 -38.27 30.51 3.04
N GLU A 267 -38.65 30.71 4.30
CA GLU A 267 -38.20 31.87 5.08
C GLU A 267 -36.71 31.75 5.46
N LEU A 268 -36.21 30.56 5.81
CA LEU A 268 -34.78 30.34 6.03
C LEU A 268 -33.94 30.60 4.77
N SER A 269 -34.42 30.20 3.60
CA SER A 269 -33.78 30.49 2.33
C SER A 269 -33.68 32.00 2.06
N ARG A 270 -34.73 32.76 2.41
CA ARG A 270 -34.71 34.24 2.34
C ARG A 270 -33.72 34.84 3.35
N ALA A 271 -33.62 34.27 4.55
CA ALA A 271 -32.65 34.72 5.55
C ALA A 271 -31.21 34.55 5.07
N LEU A 272 -30.86 33.36 4.56
CA LEU A 272 -29.54 33.07 4.01
C LEU A 272 -29.16 33.99 2.84
N LEU A 273 -30.12 34.28 1.96
CA LEU A 273 -29.89 35.20 0.85
C LEU A 273 -29.57 36.62 1.36
N ALA A 274 -30.33 37.11 2.34
CA ALA A 274 -30.15 38.44 2.93
C ALA A 274 -28.82 38.54 3.72
N GLU A 275 -28.44 37.50 4.46
CA GLU A 275 -27.14 37.42 5.15
C GLU A 275 -25.97 37.43 4.15
N ALA A 276 -26.05 36.64 3.08
CA ALA A 276 -25.02 36.63 2.04
C ALA A 276 -24.88 37.99 1.34
N GLN A 277 -25.99 38.71 1.15
CA GLN A 277 -25.97 40.07 0.62
C GLN A 277 -25.29 41.06 1.56
N ALA A 278 -25.61 40.99 2.86
CA ALA A 278 -24.99 41.84 3.87
C ALA A 278 -23.47 41.57 3.97
N GLU A 279 -23.07 40.30 3.96
CA GLU A 279 -21.68 39.89 4.08
C GLU A 279 -20.81 40.40 2.93
N ARG A 280 -21.29 40.27 1.69
CA ARG A 280 -20.58 40.82 0.52
C ARG A 280 -20.35 42.33 0.63
N LEU A 281 -21.33 43.07 1.13
CA LEU A 281 -21.20 44.52 1.32
C LEU A 281 -20.19 44.87 2.42
N ARG A 282 -20.08 44.04 3.47
CA ARG A 282 -19.07 44.22 4.54
C ARG A 282 -17.66 43.93 4.03
N GLN A 283 -17.47 42.84 3.30
CA GLN A 283 -16.17 42.51 2.69
C GLN A 283 -15.67 43.64 1.79
N ALA A 284 -16.54 44.17 0.93
CA ALA A 284 -16.20 45.33 0.12
C ALA A 284 -15.89 46.59 0.95
N ALA A 285 -16.56 46.79 2.09
CA ALA A 285 -16.23 47.87 3.01
C ALA A 285 -14.87 47.68 3.71
N GLU A 286 -14.53 46.45 4.11
CA GLU A 286 -13.25 46.10 4.72
C GLU A 286 -12.09 46.31 3.75
N GLU A 287 -12.26 45.94 2.48
CA GLU A 287 -11.27 46.19 1.43
C GLU A 287 -11.03 47.70 1.23
N LEU A 288 -12.09 48.52 1.28
CA LEU A 288 -11.96 49.98 1.25
C LEU A 288 -11.27 50.55 2.50
N GLU A 289 -11.52 49.98 3.69
CA GLU A 289 -10.83 50.39 4.93
C GLU A 289 -9.36 50.01 4.92
N GLN A 290 -9.04 48.81 4.44
CA GLN A 290 -7.67 48.34 4.31
C GLN A 290 -6.91 49.21 3.30
N ALA A 291 -7.52 49.51 2.15
CA ALA A 291 -6.99 50.47 1.18
C ALA A 291 -6.75 51.86 1.81
N ALA A 292 -7.65 52.34 2.67
CA ALA A 292 -7.49 53.60 3.40
C ALA A 292 -6.31 53.58 4.39
N VAL A 293 -6.10 52.45 5.08
CA VAL A 293 -4.96 52.23 5.99
C VAL A 293 -3.64 52.18 5.23
N ASP A 294 -3.61 51.53 4.07
CA ASP A 294 -2.41 51.42 3.25
C ASP A 294 -2.00 52.78 2.65
N LEU A 295 -2.97 53.62 2.29
CA LEU A 295 -2.70 55.00 1.88
C LEU A 295 -2.15 55.88 3.01
N ASP A 296 -2.60 55.69 4.25
CA ASP A 296 -2.10 56.44 5.41
C ASP A 296 -0.68 56.01 5.82
N SER A 297 -0.37 54.71 5.69
CA SER A 297 0.93 54.16 6.06
C SER A 297 2.01 54.41 5.00
N THR A 298 1.64 54.34 3.71
CA THR A 298 2.57 54.46 2.59
C THR A 298 2.01 55.43 1.53
N PRO A 299 2.29 56.73 1.64
CA PRO A 299 1.76 57.77 0.74
C PRO A 299 2.07 57.58 -0.76
N THR A 300 3.07 56.76 -1.09
CA THR A 300 3.46 56.43 -2.47
C THR A 300 2.75 55.18 -3.03
N ALA A 301 1.88 54.53 -2.26
CA ALA A 301 1.21 53.27 -2.64
C ALA A 301 -0.07 53.45 -3.46
N THR A 302 -0.44 54.69 -3.84
CA THR A 302 -1.71 55.00 -4.53
C THR A 302 -1.96 54.19 -5.80
N GLU A 303 -0.91 53.90 -6.58
CA GLU A 303 -1.02 53.05 -7.78
C GLU A 303 -1.38 51.62 -7.42
N LYS A 304 -0.64 51.01 -6.48
CA LYS A 304 -0.84 49.63 -6.06
C LYS A 304 -2.24 49.42 -5.46
N VAL A 305 -2.67 50.32 -4.58
CA VAL A 305 -3.99 50.28 -3.95
C VAL A 305 -5.11 50.46 -4.98
N GLY A 306 -4.89 51.32 -6.00
CA GLY A 306 -5.83 51.48 -7.10
C GLY A 306 -6.02 50.19 -7.91
N ASP A 307 -4.92 49.53 -8.28
CA ASP A 307 -4.96 48.26 -9.02
C ASP A 307 -5.65 47.14 -8.22
N GLU A 308 -5.37 47.03 -6.91
CA GLU A 308 -6.01 46.05 -6.01
C GLU A 308 -7.54 46.25 -5.93
N LEU A 309 -8.00 47.50 -5.85
CA LEU A 309 -9.44 47.81 -5.85
C LEU A 309 -10.12 47.53 -7.20
N VAL A 310 -9.42 47.67 -8.34
CA VAL A 310 -9.95 47.26 -9.65
C VAL A 310 -10.18 45.76 -9.69
N ASP A 311 -9.20 44.98 -9.23
CA ASP A 311 -9.28 43.52 -9.20
C ASP A 311 -10.44 43.04 -8.33
N GLU A 312 -10.63 43.64 -7.15
CA GLU A 312 -11.75 43.31 -6.26
C GLU A 312 -13.10 43.72 -6.87
N ALA A 313 -13.18 44.88 -7.50
CA ALA A 313 -14.41 45.30 -8.14
C ALA A 313 -14.80 44.41 -9.33
N ASP A 314 -13.83 43.89 -10.07
CA ASP A 314 -14.06 42.92 -11.15
C ASP A 314 -14.40 41.51 -10.63
N ARG A 315 -13.93 41.13 -9.42
CA ARG A 315 -14.44 39.93 -8.73
C ARG A 315 -15.91 40.11 -8.35
N ALA A 316 -16.26 41.21 -7.70
CA ALA A 316 -17.64 41.52 -7.30
C ALA A 316 -18.60 41.61 -8.51
N ASP A 317 -18.16 42.22 -9.62
CA ASP A 317 -18.96 42.35 -10.84
C ASP A 317 -19.20 41.02 -11.56
N ARG A 318 -18.19 40.14 -11.60
CA ARG A 318 -18.36 38.78 -12.12
C ARG A 318 -19.41 38.02 -11.32
N HIS A 319 -19.34 38.11 -9.99
CA HIS A 319 -20.34 37.50 -9.13
C HIS A 319 -21.73 38.09 -9.38
N SER A 320 -21.85 39.41 -9.46
CA SER A 320 -23.10 40.11 -9.77
C SER A 320 -23.74 39.65 -11.08
N LYS A 321 -22.94 39.47 -12.15
CA LYS A 321 -23.42 38.97 -13.44
C LYS A 321 -23.94 37.54 -13.39
N VAL A 322 -23.37 36.70 -12.51
CA VAL A 322 -23.78 35.30 -12.35
C VAL A 322 -25.02 35.20 -11.48
N SER A 323 -25.05 35.87 -10.33
CA SER A 323 -26.12 35.73 -9.34
C SER A 323 -27.26 36.74 -9.50
N SER A 324 -27.11 37.76 -10.36
CA SER A 324 -28.01 38.92 -10.44
C SER A 324 -28.23 39.61 -9.08
N ASP A 325 -27.24 39.52 -8.19
CA ASP A 325 -27.35 40.01 -6.82
C ASP A 325 -27.15 41.53 -6.75
N PRO A 326 -28.14 42.32 -6.28
CA PRO A 326 -28.01 43.77 -6.13
C PRO A 326 -26.88 44.18 -5.17
N ALA A 327 -26.56 43.38 -4.15
CA ALA A 327 -25.48 43.69 -3.20
C ALA A 327 -24.10 43.57 -3.87
N ALA A 328 -23.86 42.49 -4.62
CA ALA A 328 -22.64 42.32 -5.41
C ALA A 328 -22.47 43.43 -6.46
N LYS A 329 -23.58 43.88 -7.07
CA LYS A 329 -23.56 45.02 -8.01
C LYS A 329 -23.14 46.32 -7.31
N LEU A 330 -23.73 46.63 -6.16
CA LEU A 330 -23.42 47.84 -5.40
C LEU A 330 -21.96 47.84 -4.91
N ALA A 331 -21.48 46.71 -4.39
CA ALA A 331 -20.08 46.52 -3.99
C ALA A 331 -19.12 46.80 -5.17
N ALA A 332 -19.37 46.20 -6.34
CA ALA A 332 -18.57 46.43 -7.54
C ALA A 332 -18.59 47.90 -8.00
N GLU A 333 -19.73 48.57 -7.92
CA GLU A 333 -19.86 49.98 -8.28
C GLU A 333 -19.06 50.88 -7.34
N GLU A 334 -19.13 50.68 -6.02
CA GLU A 334 -18.39 51.47 -5.04
C GLU A 334 -16.87 51.26 -5.13
N LEU A 335 -16.42 50.00 -5.26
CA LEU A 335 -15.00 49.67 -5.42
C LEU A 335 -14.42 50.25 -6.72
N ARG A 336 -15.15 50.18 -7.84
CA ARG A 336 -14.72 50.81 -9.11
C ARG A 336 -14.60 52.31 -9.00
N GLN A 337 -15.57 52.97 -8.36
CA GLN A 337 -15.52 54.41 -8.18
C GLN A 337 -14.36 54.84 -7.28
N ALA A 338 -14.09 54.07 -6.22
CA ALA A 338 -12.92 54.28 -5.36
C ALA A 338 -11.60 54.13 -6.14
N ALA A 339 -11.46 53.08 -6.95
CA ALA A 339 -10.28 52.87 -7.80
C ALA A 339 -10.10 54.01 -8.81
N ALA A 340 -11.16 54.41 -9.51
CA ALA A 340 -11.14 55.52 -10.46
C ALA A 340 -10.70 56.83 -9.80
N ARG A 341 -11.18 57.10 -8.57
CA ARG A 341 -10.79 58.29 -7.81
C ARG A 341 -9.30 58.32 -7.46
N LEU A 342 -8.71 57.18 -7.12
CA LEU A 342 -7.27 57.06 -6.87
C LEU A 342 -6.45 57.27 -8.15
N GLN A 343 -6.94 56.76 -9.28
CA GLN A 343 -6.32 56.99 -10.59
C GLN A 343 -6.34 58.47 -10.98
N GLU A 344 -7.47 59.17 -10.80
CA GLU A 344 -7.57 60.61 -11.05
C GLU A 344 -6.60 61.43 -10.17
N ALA A 345 -6.43 61.04 -8.91
CA ALA A 345 -5.50 61.70 -8.00
C ALA A 345 -4.03 61.51 -8.40
N ARG A 346 -3.70 60.35 -8.98
CA ARG A 346 -2.38 60.05 -9.55
C ARG A 346 -2.07 60.93 -10.77
N ASP A 347 -3.05 61.12 -11.66
CA ASP A 347 -2.86 61.84 -12.91
C ASP A 347 -2.78 63.37 -12.73
N ALA A 348 -3.30 63.91 -11.61
CA ALA A 348 -3.28 65.34 -11.29
C ALA A 348 -2.69 65.64 -9.88
N PRO A 349 -1.38 65.43 -9.66
CA PRO A 349 -0.76 65.67 -8.37
C PRO A 349 -0.60 67.19 -8.11
N GLY A 350 -1.27 67.71 -7.07
CA GLY A 350 -1.07 69.12 -6.66
C GLY A 350 -2.25 69.82 -5.98
N SER A 351 -3.46 69.25 -5.99
CA SER A 351 -4.59 69.77 -5.21
C SER A 351 -4.56 69.23 -3.77
N GLN A 352 -5.02 70.03 -2.79
CA GLN A 352 -5.22 69.54 -1.41
C GLN A 352 -6.20 68.34 -1.35
N GLU A 353 -7.14 68.29 -2.29
CA GLU A 353 -8.12 67.21 -2.47
C GLU A 353 -7.50 65.89 -2.96
N ASN A 354 -6.28 65.92 -3.52
CA ASN A 354 -5.53 64.72 -3.94
C ASN A 354 -4.44 64.33 -2.93
N SER A 355 -4.48 64.89 -1.71
CA SER A 355 -3.59 64.45 -0.65
C SER A 355 -3.97 63.02 -0.18
N PRO A 356 -2.99 62.16 0.17
CA PRO A 356 -3.26 60.80 0.66
C PRO A 356 -4.26 60.76 1.83
N ALA A 357 -4.20 61.74 2.73
CA ALA A 357 -5.13 61.88 3.85
C ALA A 357 -6.57 62.19 3.40
N ALA A 358 -6.75 62.99 2.33
CA ALA A 358 -8.08 63.28 1.78
C ALA A 358 -8.68 62.04 1.08
N LEU A 359 -7.86 61.30 0.33
CA LEU A 359 -8.26 60.05 -0.34
C LEU A 359 -8.60 58.95 0.66
N SER A 360 -7.74 58.76 1.68
CA SER A 360 -8.00 57.80 2.76
C SER A 360 -9.29 58.12 3.50
N LYS A 361 -9.60 59.40 3.73
CA LYS A 361 -10.90 59.80 4.30
C LYS A 361 -12.07 59.44 3.37
N GLU A 362 -11.97 59.71 2.07
CA GLU A 362 -13.02 59.38 1.10
C GLU A 362 -13.29 57.87 1.02
N LEU A 363 -12.24 57.04 1.06
CA LEU A 363 -12.37 55.57 1.11
C LEU A 363 -13.09 55.11 2.39
N ARG A 364 -12.77 55.70 3.54
CA ARG A 364 -13.49 55.43 4.81
C ARG A 364 -14.95 55.84 4.76
N ASP A 365 -15.27 57.00 4.17
CA ASP A 365 -16.65 57.47 4.02
C ASP A 365 -17.46 56.51 3.12
N ARG A 366 -16.85 55.96 2.07
CA ARG A 366 -17.46 54.92 1.20
C ARG A 366 -17.60 53.58 1.91
N ALA A 367 -16.60 53.15 2.66
CA ALA A 367 -16.67 51.94 3.48
C ALA A 367 -17.83 52.02 4.49
N GLU A 368 -17.98 53.17 5.17
CA GLU A 368 -19.09 53.42 6.09
C GLU A 368 -20.46 53.36 5.39
N ALA A 369 -20.57 53.89 4.15
CA ALA A 369 -21.79 53.78 3.36
C ALA A 369 -22.13 52.32 3.00
N LEU A 370 -21.13 51.50 2.65
CA LEU A 370 -21.29 50.07 2.40
C LEU A 370 -21.68 49.31 3.69
N LYS A 371 -21.09 49.65 4.84
CA LYS A 371 -21.49 49.09 6.15
C LYS A 371 -22.97 49.38 6.46
N GLN A 372 -23.42 50.62 6.24
CA GLN A 372 -24.84 50.97 6.39
C GLN A 372 -25.76 50.24 5.40
N ALA A 373 -25.29 49.98 4.18
CA ALA A 373 -26.01 49.19 3.19
C ALA A 373 -26.08 47.70 3.60
N ALA A 374 -25.00 47.16 4.18
CA ALA A 374 -24.96 45.83 4.75
C ALA A 374 -25.97 45.68 5.89
N ASP A 375 -26.03 46.65 6.82
CA ASP A 375 -26.99 46.65 7.92
C ASP A 375 -28.45 46.70 7.45
N ARG A 376 -28.72 47.43 6.35
CA ARG A 376 -30.05 47.42 5.72
C ARG A 376 -30.38 46.08 5.09
N SER A 377 -29.39 45.42 4.49
CA SER A 377 -29.53 44.11 3.84
C SER A 377 -29.68 42.98 4.86
N ALA A 378 -29.16 43.15 6.09
CA ALA A 378 -29.29 42.18 7.17
C ALA A 378 -30.68 42.18 7.86
N LYS A 379 -31.43 43.29 7.83
CA LYS A 379 -32.76 43.38 8.49
C LYS A 379 -33.79 42.36 7.96
N PRO A 380 -33.96 42.17 6.63
CA PRO A 380 -34.81 41.12 6.10
C PRO A 380 -34.46 39.72 6.61
N ALA A 381 -33.18 39.44 6.92
CA ALA A 381 -32.79 38.16 7.48
C ALA A 381 -33.41 37.95 8.88
N GLN A 382 -33.38 38.96 9.74
CA GLN A 382 -33.98 38.88 11.08
C GLN A 382 -35.51 38.66 11.03
N ASP A 383 -36.19 39.34 10.10
CA ASP A 383 -37.64 39.16 9.91
C ASP A 383 -37.97 37.76 9.37
N ALA A 384 -37.14 37.24 8.46
CA ALA A 384 -37.30 35.91 7.89
C ALA A 384 -37.02 34.80 8.93
N LEU A 385 -35.98 34.96 9.76
CA LEU A 385 -35.71 34.07 10.90
C LEU A 385 -36.90 34.01 11.87
N GLN A 386 -37.54 35.15 12.18
CA GLN A 386 -38.71 35.18 13.03
C GLN A 386 -39.90 34.44 12.40
N LYS A 387 -40.16 34.63 11.11
CA LYS A 387 -41.25 33.94 10.41
C LYS A 387 -41.01 32.43 10.30
N ALA A 388 -39.76 32.01 10.08
CA ALA A 388 -39.39 30.61 10.12
C ALA A 388 -39.68 30.01 11.50
N LYS A 389 -39.31 30.73 12.58
CA LYS A 389 -39.62 30.32 13.95
C LYS A 389 -41.13 30.22 14.20
N ASP A 390 -41.89 31.22 13.79
CA ASP A 390 -43.35 31.23 13.98
C ASP A 390 -44.00 30.02 13.27
N ALA A 391 -43.52 29.67 12.08
CA ALA A 391 -43.98 28.49 11.33
C ALA A 391 -43.66 27.17 12.03
N LEU A 392 -42.53 27.07 12.75
CA LEU A 392 -42.13 25.90 13.54
C LEU A 392 -42.82 25.82 14.91
N SER A 393 -43.22 26.96 15.48
CA SER A 393 -43.84 27.04 16.80
C SER A 393 -45.22 26.39 16.91
N GLU A 394 -45.89 26.18 15.78
CA GLU A 394 -47.12 25.38 15.74
C GLU A 394 -46.81 23.89 15.93
N LEU A 395 -45.68 23.42 15.41
CA LEU A 395 -45.24 22.04 15.42
C LEU A 395 -44.60 21.63 16.75
N SER A 396 -43.72 22.48 17.30
CA SER A 396 -43.03 22.22 18.58
C SER A 396 -43.96 22.20 19.80
N ARG A 397 -45.17 22.78 19.69
CA ARG A 397 -46.16 22.83 20.77
C ARG A 397 -47.04 21.59 20.87
N ASP A 398 -47.09 20.76 19.84
CA ASP A 398 -47.81 19.50 19.86
C ASP A 398 -46.84 18.37 20.25
N PRO A 399 -46.81 17.94 21.53
CA PRO A 399 -45.88 16.90 21.97
C PRO A 399 -46.16 15.53 21.34
N ASP A 400 -47.34 15.36 20.73
CA ASP A 400 -47.71 14.13 20.04
C ASP A 400 -47.24 14.14 18.56
N SER A 401 -46.74 15.27 18.04
CA SER A 401 -46.20 15.36 16.69
C SER A 401 -44.84 14.67 16.56
N GLY A 402 -44.69 13.86 15.51
CA GLY A 402 -43.42 13.23 15.15
C GLY A 402 -42.30 14.23 14.80
N GLY A 403 -42.65 15.48 14.48
CA GLY A 403 -41.70 16.56 14.19
C GLY A 403 -41.42 17.50 15.36
N ALA A 404 -42.07 17.33 16.52
CA ALA A 404 -42.04 18.31 17.61
C ALA A 404 -40.63 18.57 18.18
N GLU A 405 -39.87 17.51 18.44
CA GLU A 405 -38.52 17.61 19.01
C GLU A 405 -37.55 18.27 18.03
N GLY A 406 -37.56 17.83 16.76
CA GLY A 406 -36.76 18.45 15.70
C GLY A 406 -37.13 19.92 15.47
N ALA A 407 -38.42 20.26 15.50
CA ALA A 407 -38.87 21.63 15.39
C ALA A 407 -38.38 22.50 16.57
N ALA A 408 -38.43 21.98 17.80
CA ALA A 408 -37.94 22.68 18.99
C ALA A 408 -36.42 22.92 18.93
N GLU A 409 -35.65 21.93 18.47
CA GLU A 409 -34.20 22.09 18.27
C GLU A 409 -33.91 23.17 17.22
N ILE A 410 -34.61 23.15 16.08
CA ILE A 410 -34.44 24.18 15.04
C ILE A 410 -34.83 25.56 15.57
N GLU A 411 -35.91 25.68 16.35
CA GLU A 411 -36.28 26.95 17.00
C GLU A 411 -35.17 27.50 17.90
N GLU A 412 -34.50 26.64 18.68
CA GLU A 412 -33.37 27.06 19.51
C GLU A 412 -32.20 27.58 18.64
N MET A 413 -31.93 26.91 17.51
CA MET A 413 -30.92 27.38 16.56
C MET A 413 -31.30 28.73 15.93
N LEU A 414 -32.59 28.93 15.59
CA LEU A 414 -33.10 30.19 15.08
C LEU A 414 -32.98 31.33 16.11
N ASP A 415 -33.21 31.03 17.39
CA ASP A 415 -33.01 32.01 18.46
C ASP A 415 -31.54 32.42 18.59
N ARG A 416 -30.61 31.46 18.56
CA ARG A 416 -29.17 31.76 18.57
C ARG A 416 -28.75 32.57 17.35
N ALA A 417 -29.23 32.20 16.16
CA ALA A 417 -28.97 32.94 14.93
C ALA A 417 -29.45 34.40 15.04
N ARG A 418 -30.65 34.60 15.59
CA ARG A 418 -31.24 35.92 15.76
C ARG A 418 -30.52 36.76 16.83
N GLU A 419 -30.11 36.16 17.94
CA GLU A 419 -29.31 36.84 18.97
C GLU A 419 -27.97 37.29 18.41
N ALA A 420 -27.27 36.42 17.68
CA ALA A 420 -26.02 36.75 17.02
C ALA A 420 -26.22 37.86 15.97
N ALA A 421 -27.32 37.82 15.20
CA ALA A 421 -27.63 38.81 14.17
C ALA A 421 -27.88 40.24 14.72
N GLN A 422 -28.09 40.41 16.04
CA GLN A 422 -28.23 41.73 16.66
C GLN A 422 -26.88 42.46 16.83
N SER A 423 -25.76 41.73 16.80
CA SER A 423 -24.42 42.29 16.91
C SER A 423 -23.72 42.30 15.55
N PRO A 424 -23.16 43.45 15.09
CA PRO A 424 -22.35 43.49 13.87
C PRO A 424 -21.12 42.58 13.93
N GLU A 425 -20.54 42.37 15.12
CA GLU A 425 -19.32 41.57 15.32
C GLU A 425 -19.59 40.04 15.29
N ARG A 426 -20.85 39.60 15.33
CA ARG A 426 -21.25 38.18 15.39
C ARG A 426 -22.05 37.72 14.17
N GLN A 427 -21.92 38.41 13.05
CA GLN A 427 -22.70 38.12 11.85
C GLN A 427 -22.32 36.79 11.21
N ASP A 428 -21.05 36.39 11.28
CA ASP A 428 -20.60 35.07 10.86
C ASP A 428 -21.21 33.94 11.70
N GLU A 429 -21.32 34.17 13.01
CA GLU A 429 -21.98 33.25 13.94
C GLU A 429 -23.47 33.13 13.61
N ALA A 430 -24.14 34.24 13.31
CA ALA A 430 -25.52 34.26 12.85
C ALA A 430 -25.70 33.45 11.56
N ALA A 431 -24.88 33.71 10.53
CA ALA A 431 -24.96 33.01 9.25
C ALA A 431 -24.60 31.52 9.34
N HIS A 432 -23.72 31.15 10.27
CA HIS A 432 -23.45 29.74 10.56
C HIS A 432 -24.64 29.06 11.23
N ALA A 433 -25.25 29.69 12.25
CA ALA A 433 -26.42 29.18 12.93
C ALA A 433 -27.64 29.06 11.99
N THR A 434 -27.88 30.04 11.11
CA THR A 434 -28.92 30.00 10.08
C THR A 434 -28.74 28.83 9.11
N ARG A 435 -27.51 28.59 8.63
CA ARG A 435 -27.20 27.43 7.76
C ARG A 435 -27.43 26.10 8.48
N LYS A 436 -27.04 26.01 9.75
CA LYS A 436 -27.26 24.81 10.56
C LYS A 436 -28.76 24.54 10.76
N ALA A 437 -29.54 25.57 11.07
CA ALA A 437 -30.99 25.46 11.18
C ALA A 437 -31.64 25.04 9.86
N ALA A 438 -31.16 25.55 8.72
CA ALA A 438 -31.66 25.15 7.39
C ALA A 438 -31.36 23.69 7.07
N GLY A 439 -30.14 23.21 7.36
CA GLY A 439 -29.78 21.80 7.18
C GLY A 439 -30.61 20.86 8.06
N ALA A 440 -30.77 21.19 9.35
CA ALA A 440 -31.59 20.41 10.27
C ALA A 440 -33.07 20.40 9.85
N LEU A 441 -33.58 21.50 9.29
CA LEU A 441 -34.94 21.57 8.76
C LEU A 441 -35.13 20.70 7.51
N GLU A 442 -34.14 20.65 6.63
CA GLU A 442 -34.17 19.78 5.45
C GLU A 442 -34.15 18.30 5.85
N GLU A 443 -33.30 17.92 6.80
CA GLU A 443 -33.27 16.58 7.39
C GLU A 443 -34.63 16.20 8.01
N LEU A 444 -35.21 17.09 8.83
CA LEU A 444 -36.53 16.86 9.42
C LEU A 444 -37.65 16.68 8.36
N ARG A 445 -37.58 17.41 7.25
CA ARG A 445 -38.54 17.28 6.13
C ARG A 445 -38.38 15.94 5.42
N GLU A 446 -37.15 15.52 5.17
CA GLU A 446 -36.85 14.22 4.58
C GLU A 446 -37.34 13.09 5.49
N ASP A 447 -37.06 13.18 6.79
CA ASP A 447 -37.50 12.19 7.78
C ASP A 447 -39.02 12.04 7.82
N LEU A 448 -39.78 13.14 7.91
CA LEU A 448 -41.25 13.08 7.90
C LEU A 448 -41.82 12.50 6.61
N SER A 449 -41.19 12.77 5.47
CA SER A 449 -41.58 12.20 4.17
C SER A 449 -41.29 10.70 4.11
N PHE A 450 -40.14 10.29 4.64
CA PHE A 450 -39.69 8.92 4.66
C PHE A 450 -40.54 8.06 5.61
N LEU A 451 -41.00 8.63 6.73
CA LEU A 451 -41.83 7.92 7.71
C LEU A 451 -43.09 7.30 7.08
N GLY A 452 -43.77 7.99 6.15
CA GLY A 452 -44.94 7.44 5.47
C GLY A 452 -44.64 6.19 4.64
N GLU A 453 -43.54 6.23 3.88
CA GLU A 453 -43.08 5.08 3.08
C GLU A 453 -42.58 3.95 3.99
N ALA A 454 -41.84 4.29 5.05
CA ALA A 454 -41.31 3.34 6.02
C ALA A 454 -42.43 2.61 6.77
N LEU A 455 -43.46 3.32 7.24
CA LEU A 455 -44.64 2.75 7.89
C LEU A 455 -45.42 1.85 6.93
N ALA A 456 -45.65 2.31 5.70
CA ALA A 456 -46.29 1.49 4.69
C ALA A 456 -45.51 0.20 4.41
N GLY A 457 -44.18 0.29 4.31
CA GLY A 457 -43.27 -0.84 4.14
C GLY A 457 -43.28 -1.78 5.35
N SER A 458 -43.28 -1.24 6.56
CA SER A 458 -43.35 -2.01 7.82
C SER A 458 -44.65 -2.81 7.90
N GLN A 459 -45.79 -2.16 7.68
CA GLN A 459 -47.11 -2.80 7.67
C GLN A 459 -47.23 -3.89 6.60
N ALA A 460 -46.70 -3.67 5.39
CA ALA A 460 -46.68 -4.70 4.35
C ALA A 460 -45.85 -5.93 4.77
N LYS A 461 -44.66 -5.72 5.34
CA LYS A 461 -43.81 -6.81 5.85
C LYS A 461 -44.46 -7.52 7.03
N ALA A 462 -45.14 -6.80 7.92
CA ALA A 462 -45.89 -7.35 9.04
C ALA A 462 -47.02 -8.27 8.53
N ALA A 463 -47.75 -7.86 7.48
CA ALA A 463 -48.77 -8.68 6.84
C ALA A 463 -48.19 -9.99 6.28
N GLU A 464 -47.07 -9.93 5.57
CA GLU A 464 -46.38 -11.12 5.05
C GLU A 464 -45.88 -12.05 6.16
N ARG A 465 -45.48 -11.49 7.32
CA ARG A 465 -45.11 -12.29 8.50
C ARG A 465 -46.34 -12.99 9.08
N ALA A 466 -47.47 -12.28 9.24
CA ALA A 466 -48.73 -12.88 9.70
C ALA A 466 -49.19 -14.03 8.79
N GLU A 467 -49.11 -13.89 7.46
CA GLU A 467 -49.46 -14.96 6.50
C GLU A 467 -48.47 -16.14 6.53
N ARG A 468 -47.21 -15.89 6.85
CA ARG A 468 -46.23 -16.97 7.07
C ARG A 468 -46.54 -17.74 8.35
N LEU A 469 -46.87 -17.04 9.44
CA LEU A 469 -47.31 -17.66 10.69
C LEU A 469 -48.57 -18.50 10.49
N GLU A 470 -49.52 -17.99 9.70
CA GLU A 470 -50.74 -18.72 9.33
C GLU A 470 -50.40 -20.03 8.60
N ARG A 471 -49.61 -19.96 7.53
CA ARG A 471 -49.20 -21.16 6.76
C ARG A 471 -48.39 -22.14 7.59
N ASN A 472 -47.50 -21.65 8.45
CA ASN A 472 -46.73 -22.51 9.34
C ASN A 472 -47.65 -23.23 10.34
N LEU A 473 -48.66 -22.54 10.88
CA LEU A 473 -49.67 -23.16 11.74
C LEU A 473 -50.43 -24.25 10.98
N GLU A 474 -50.84 -24.03 9.73
CA GLU A 474 -51.55 -25.03 8.90
C GLU A 474 -50.77 -26.36 8.74
N THR A 475 -49.43 -26.30 8.75
CA THR A 475 -48.60 -27.52 8.64
C THR A 475 -48.60 -28.36 9.91
N LEU A 476 -49.00 -27.79 11.06
CA LEU A 476 -49.03 -28.48 12.33
C LEU A 476 -50.37 -29.23 12.49
N PRO A 477 -50.36 -30.44 13.09
CA PRO A 477 -51.60 -31.19 13.34
C PRO A 477 -52.60 -30.41 14.22
N GLN A 478 -52.09 -29.50 15.04
CA GLN A 478 -52.86 -28.60 15.90
C GLN A 478 -53.73 -27.61 15.13
N ALA A 479 -53.48 -27.32 13.85
CA ALA A 479 -54.39 -26.50 13.03
C ALA A 479 -55.81 -27.08 12.92
N LYS A 480 -55.96 -28.41 13.04
CA LYS A 480 -57.26 -29.10 12.97
C LYS A 480 -58.08 -28.99 14.26
N THR A 481 -57.50 -28.46 15.33
CA THR A 481 -58.20 -28.20 16.59
C THR A 481 -59.05 -26.94 16.48
N GLU A 482 -60.07 -26.81 17.33
CA GLU A 482 -60.88 -25.59 17.40
C GLU A 482 -60.04 -24.35 17.75
N ALA A 483 -59.05 -24.50 18.63
CA ALA A 483 -58.11 -23.44 18.98
C ALA A 483 -57.20 -23.06 17.80
N GLY A 484 -56.67 -24.04 17.06
CA GLY A 484 -55.89 -23.82 15.85
C GLY A 484 -56.67 -23.06 14.76
N GLY A 485 -57.93 -23.43 14.52
CA GLY A 485 -58.79 -22.73 13.55
C GLY A 485 -59.09 -21.28 13.95
N ARG A 486 -59.26 -20.99 15.26
CA ARG A 486 -59.39 -19.62 15.77
C ARG A 486 -58.12 -18.80 15.54
N ALA A 487 -56.95 -19.36 15.85
CA ALA A 487 -55.66 -18.71 15.63
C ALA A 487 -55.41 -18.39 14.14
N GLN A 488 -55.70 -19.35 13.25
CA GLN A 488 -55.56 -19.16 11.81
C GLN A 488 -56.44 -18.01 11.31
N SER A 489 -57.72 -18.03 11.68
CA SER A 489 -58.68 -16.99 11.26
C SER A 489 -58.27 -15.59 11.76
N ALA A 490 -57.70 -15.51 12.96
CA ALA A 490 -57.22 -14.25 13.53
C ALA A 490 -55.96 -13.73 12.82
N LEU A 491 -54.99 -14.60 12.50
CA LEU A 491 -53.81 -14.23 11.70
C LEU A 491 -54.19 -13.73 10.31
N GLN A 492 -55.16 -14.37 9.65
CA GLN A 492 -55.67 -13.95 8.35
C GLN A 492 -56.30 -12.54 8.40
N ARG A 493 -57.11 -12.26 9.44
CA ARG A 493 -57.71 -10.92 9.65
C ARG A 493 -56.64 -9.88 9.96
N ALA A 494 -55.65 -10.21 10.80
CA ALA A 494 -54.52 -9.32 11.09
C ALA A 494 -53.74 -8.95 9.82
N ALA A 495 -53.40 -9.93 8.96
CA ALA A 495 -52.73 -9.69 7.69
C ALA A 495 -53.57 -8.81 6.73
N GLY A 496 -54.90 -9.00 6.72
CA GLY A 496 -55.83 -8.15 5.99
C GLY A 496 -55.79 -6.68 6.46
N ALA A 497 -55.87 -6.47 7.78
CA ALA A 497 -55.84 -5.14 8.38
C ALA A 497 -54.48 -4.44 8.17
N MET A 498 -53.35 -5.15 8.31
CA MET A 498 -52.01 -4.59 8.02
C MET A 498 -51.84 -4.16 6.56
N ARG A 499 -52.38 -4.91 5.59
CA ARG A 499 -52.36 -4.48 4.17
C ARG A 499 -53.18 -3.22 3.94
N GLN A 500 -54.33 -3.11 4.59
CA GLN A 500 -55.13 -1.89 4.53
C GLN A 500 -54.39 -0.72 5.18
N ALA A 501 -53.80 -0.92 6.36
CA ALA A 501 -52.95 0.07 7.03
C ALA A 501 -51.79 0.54 6.13
N SER A 502 -51.08 -0.39 5.48
CA SER A 502 -50.02 -0.08 4.50
C SER A 502 -50.54 0.78 3.34
N GLY A 503 -51.66 0.39 2.73
CA GLY A 503 -52.27 1.14 1.62
C GLY A 503 -52.73 2.54 2.03
N LYS A 504 -53.25 2.68 3.26
CA LYS A 504 -53.68 3.96 3.83
C LYS A 504 -52.49 4.86 4.19
N ALA A 505 -51.42 4.30 4.74
CA ALA A 505 -50.17 5.01 5.01
C ALA A 505 -49.54 5.55 3.71
N ARG A 506 -49.51 4.76 2.62
CA ARG A 506 -49.05 5.26 1.30
C ARG A 506 -49.91 6.38 0.73
N ALA A 507 -51.18 6.42 1.10
CA ALA A 507 -52.11 7.46 0.67
C ALA A 507 -52.15 8.65 1.64
N GLU A 508 -51.26 8.69 2.65
CA GLU A 508 -51.19 9.72 3.70
C GLU A 508 -52.50 9.86 4.51
N ASP A 509 -53.31 8.80 4.54
CA ASP A 509 -54.58 8.71 5.26
C ASP A 509 -54.34 8.14 6.67
N VAL A 510 -53.70 8.95 7.52
CA VAL A 510 -53.18 8.55 8.85
C VAL A 510 -54.27 7.97 9.75
N GLU A 511 -55.42 8.63 9.85
CA GLU A 511 -56.51 8.21 10.74
C GLU A 511 -56.98 6.78 10.42
N ASN A 512 -57.19 6.50 9.12
CA ASN A 512 -57.59 5.17 8.69
C ASN A 512 -56.44 4.17 8.75
N ALA A 513 -55.19 4.59 8.51
CA ALA A 513 -54.01 3.74 8.67
C ALA A 513 -53.83 3.28 10.12
N GLY A 514 -53.94 4.21 11.08
CA GLY A 514 -53.88 3.93 12.52
C GLY A 514 -55.00 3.03 13.00
N ALA A 515 -56.24 3.26 12.55
CA ALA A 515 -57.39 2.41 12.89
C ALA A 515 -57.17 0.96 12.41
N GLN A 516 -56.69 0.77 11.19
CA GLN A 516 -56.38 -0.55 10.63
C GLN A 516 -55.18 -1.21 11.33
N ALA A 517 -54.14 -0.44 11.68
CA ALA A 517 -53.00 -0.96 12.43
C ALA A 517 -53.41 -1.44 13.84
N GLN A 518 -54.34 -0.73 14.50
CA GLN A 518 -54.86 -1.11 15.81
C GLN A 518 -55.79 -2.34 15.74
N GLU A 519 -56.60 -2.45 14.68
CA GLU A 519 -57.39 -3.65 14.40
C GLU A 519 -56.49 -4.87 14.22
N ALA A 520 -55.41 -4.74 13.44
CA ALA A 520 -54.42 -5.79 13.28
C ALA A 520 -53.82 -6.24 14.62
N LEU A 521 -53.44 -5.31 15.50
CA LEU A 521 -52.87 -5.61 16.81
C LEU A 521 -53.83 -6.47 17.67
N ARG A 522 -55.13 -6.11 17.71
CA ARG A 522 -56.14 -6.88 18.45
C ARG A 522 -56.30 -8.30 17.91
N GLU A 523 -56.26 -8.45 16.58
CA GLU A 523 -56.35 -9.77 15.94
C GLU A 523 -55.10 -10.63 16.21
N LEU A 524 -53.91 -10.04 16.24
CA LEU A 524 -52.69 -10.76 16.66
C LEU A 524 -52.77 -11.23 18.13
N GLU A 525 -53.29 -10.42 19.04
CA GLU A 525 -53.50 -10.80 20.45
C GLU A 525 -54.52 -11.95 20.59
N SER A 526 -55.58 -11.92 19.77
CA SER A 526 -56.54 -13.02 19.68
C SER A 526 -55.89 -14.31 19.18
N ALA A 527 -55.06 -14.22 18.13
CA ALA A 527 -54.30 -15.35 17.62
C ALA A 527 -53.37 -15.94 18.69
N ARG A 528 -52.71 -15.10 19.48
CA ARG A 528 -51.81 -15.52 20.57
C ARG A 528 -52.57 -16.32 21.62
N THR A 529 -53.71 -15.80 22.08
CA THR A 529 -54.54 -16.49 23.09
C THR A 529 -54.99 -17.87 22.58
N ALA A 530 -55.36 -17.95 21.29
CA ALA A 530 -55.78 -19.20 20.68
C ALA A 530 -54.62 -20.20 20.49
N LEU A 531 -53.39 -19.75 20.21
CA LEU A 531 -52.21 -20.61 20.19
C LEU A 531 -51.88 -21.15 21.59
N GLU A 532 -51.94 -20.30 22.62
CA GLU A 532 -51.69 -20.68 24.01
C GLU A 532 -52.70 -21.78 24.48
N ASP A 533 -53.97 -21.65 24.12
CA ASP A 533 -55.01 -22.67 24.34
C ASP A 533 -54.64 -24.01 23.66
N SER A 534 -54.21 -23.95 22.40
CA SER A 534 -53.83 -25.12 21.58
C SER A 534 -52.62 -25.85 22.15
N ARG A 535 -51.62 -25.09 22.61
CA ARG A 535 -50.42 -25.61 23.28
C ARG A 535 -50.78 -26.29 24.59
N ASN A 536 -51.60 -25.66 25.43
CA ASN A 536 -51.98 -26.24 26.72
C ASN A 536 -52.77 -27.57 26.55
N GLN A 537 -53.54 -27.73 25.46
CA GLN A 537 -54.17 -29.00 25.12
C GLN A 537 -53.15 -30.06 24.68
N SER A 538 -52.17 -29.67 23.85
CA SER A 538 -51.11 -30.56 23.36
C SER A 538 -50.16 -31.02 24.49
N ALA A 539 -49.82 -30.11 25.41
CA ALA A 539 -48.98 -30.38 26.58
C ALA A 539 -49.59 -31.45 27.50
N ARG A 540 -50.92 -31.44 27.69
CA ARG A 540 -51.62 -32.46 28.49
C ARG A 540 -51.53 -33.87 27.88
N ALA A 541 -51.33 -33.99 26.57
CA ALA A 541 -51.18 -35.29 25.91
C ALA A 541 -49.77 -35.89 26.09
N GLY A 542 -48.75 -35.06 26.28
CA GLY A 542 -47.34 -35.46 26.46
C GLY A 542 -46.83 -35.44 27.91
N SER A 543 -47.69 -35.17 28.90
CA SER A 543 -47.25 -34.82 30.26
C SER A 543 -46.42 -35.89 30.96
N ALA A 544 -46.76 -37.18 30.80
CA ALA A 544 -46.06 -38.27 31.49
C ALA A 544 -44.60 -38.45 31.03
N ALA A 545 -44.31 -38.23 29.74
CA ALA A 545 -42.94 -38.27 29.22
C ALA A 545 -42.14 -37.03 29.63
N SER A 546 -42.79 -35.85 29.60
CA SER A 546 -42.20 -34.59 30.04
C SER A 546 -41.81 -34.61 31.53
N GLU A 547 -42.66 -35.17 32.39
CA GLU A 547 -42.37 -35.34 33.83
C GLU A 547 -41.15 -36.23 34.09
N ALA A 548 -40.92 -37.27 33.28
CA ALA A 548 -39.77 -38.16 33.43
C ALA A 548 -38.45 -37.44 33.09
N VAL A 549 -38.42 -36.67 31.99
CA VAL A 549 -37.25 -35.84 31.63
C VAL A 549 -37.03 -34.73 32.66
N ALA A 550 -38.10 -34.12 33.19
CA ALA A 550 -38.00 -33.12 34.25
C ALA A 550 -37.32 -33.66 35.53
N GLN A 551 -37.57 -34.92 35.89
CA GLN A 551 -36.89 -35.56 37.02
C GLN A 551 -35.40 -35.79 36.76
N GLN A 552 -35.03 -36.21 35.54
CA GLN A 552 -33.63 -36.37 35.15
C GLN A 552 -32.90 -35.03 35.12
N GLN A 553 -33.56 -33.97 34.63
CA GLN A 553 -33.05 -32.61 34.65
C GLN A 553 -32.76 -32.12 36.07
N LYS A 554 -33.66 -32.37 37.03
CA LYS A 554 -33.44 -32.06 38.46
C LYS A 554 -32.23 -32.81 39.04
N ALA A 555 -31.99 -34.06 38.59
CA ALA A 555 -30.82 -34.82 39.01
C ALA A 555 -29.52 -34.25 38.41
N ALA A 556 -29.53 -33.80 37.14
CA ALA A 556 -28.41 -33.12 36.52
C ALA A 556 -28.06 -31.80 37.24
N ALA A 557 -29.07 -31.00 37.61
CA ALA A 557 -28.89 -29.79 38.42
C ALA A 557 -28.21 -30.09 39.77
N GLN A 558 -28.61 -31.16 40.46
CA GLN A 558 -27.97 -31.58 41.71
C GLN A 558 -26.51 -32.01 41.53
N LYS A 559 -26.18 -32.66 40.41
CA LYS A 559 -24.80 -33.01 40.07
C LYS A 559 -23.96 -31.77 39.76
N ALA A 560 -24.51 -30.78 39.05
CA ALA A 560 -23.85 -29.49 38.81
C ALA A 560 -23.57 -28.76 40.13
N LYS A 561 -24.53 -28.73 41.05
CA LYS A 561 -24.36 -28.22 42.42
C LYS A 561 -23.26 -28.94 43.19
N ALA A 562 -23.19 -30.27 43.07
CA ALA A 562 -22.14 -31.07 43.70
C ALA A 562 -20.76 -30.76 43.10
N ALA A 563 -20.66 -30.61 41.78
CA ALA A 563 -19.43 -30.21 41.09
C ALA A 563 -18.96 -28.82 41.55
N ARG A 564 -19.89 -27.87 41.71
CA ARG A 564 -19.61 -26.52 42.24
C ARG A 564 -18.92 -26.56 43.61
N SER A 565 -19.31 -27.50 44.48
CA SER A 565 -18.66 -27.68 45.80
C SER A 565 -17.21 -28.21 45.74
N GLN A 566 -16.80 -28.77 44.60
CA GLN A 566 -15.43 -29.27 44.39
C GLN A 566 -14.49 -28.23 43.78
N VAL A 567 -15.02 -27.13 43.21
CA VAL A 567 -14.25 -26.08 42.53
C VAL A 567 -13.14 -25.51 43.44
N SER A 568 -13.45 -25.23 44.71
CA SER A 568 -12.47 -24.69 45.67
C SER A 568 -11.33 -25.65 46.05
N LYS A 569 -11.41 -26.93 45.64
CA LYS A 569 -10.38 -27.96 45.88
C LYS A 569 -9.54 -28.26 44.63
N GLY A 570 -9.87 -27.68 43.48
CA GLY A 570 -9.08 -27.83 42.26
C GLY A 570 -7.80 -27.01 42.31
N SER A 571 -6.80 -27.42 41.54
CA SER A 571 -5.53 -26.69 41.37
C SER A 571 -5.69 -25.52 40.39
N MET A 572 -6.61 -24.60 40.70
CA MET A 572 -6.95 -23.44 39.87
C MET A 572 -6.63 -22.12 40.58
N THR A 573 -6.48 -21.03 39.81
CA THR A 573 -6.39 -19.67 40.35
C THR A 573 -7.70 -19.26 41.05
N PRO A 574 -7.68 -18.34 42.03
CA PRO A 574 -8.91 -17.86 42.70
C PRO A 574 -9.93 -17.25 41.73
N LYS A 575 -9.46 -16.53 40.71
CA LYS A 575 -10.30 -15.94 39.66
C LYS A 575 -11.02 -17.03 38.85
N ALA A 576 -10.30 -18.08 38.44
CA ALA A 576 -10.90 -19.20 37.73
C ALA A 576 -11.86 -19.99 38.63
N GLN A 577 -11.58 -20.14 39.93
CA GLN A 577 -12.51 -20.77 40.87
C GLN A 577 -13.84 -20.01 40.95
N GLU A 578 -13.81 -18.68 40.96
CA GLU A 578 -15.00 -17.84 40.93
C GLU A 578 -15.76 -18.01 39.60
N ALA A 579 -15.09 -17.87 38.47
CA ALA A 579 -15.68 -17.99 37.13
C ALA A 579 -16.32 -19.37 36.87
N VAL A 580 -15.63 -20.46 37.25
CA VAL A 580 -16.18 -21.83 37.17
C VAL A 580 -17.38 -21.97 38.13
N GLY A 581 -17.29 -21.37 39.31
CA GLY A 581 -18.36 -21.39 40.31
C GLY A 581 -19.63 -20.67 39.85
N GLU A 582 -19.49 -19.51 39.19
CA GLU A 582 -20.57 -18.73 38.58
C GLU A 582 -21.16 -19.47 37.38
N ALA A 583 -20.33 -19.98 36.48
CA ALA A 583 -20.80 -20.72 35.31
C ALA A 583 -21.55 -22.01 35.71
N LEU A 584 -21.12 -22.69 36.78
CA LEU A 584 -21.85 -23.84 37.34
C LEU A 584 -23.17 -23.45 38.02
N GLU A 585 -23.26 -22.26 38.62
CA GLU A 585 -24.50 -21.72 39.16
C GLU A 585 -25.49 -21.36 38.04
N GLU A 586 -25.02 -20.67 36.99
CA GLU A 586 -25.83 -20.39 35.80
C GLU A 586 -26.35 -21.69 35.16
N ALA A 587 -25.49 -22.72 35.08
CA ALA A 587 -25.87 -24.04 34.60
C ALA A 587 -26.93 -24.69 35.51
N GLU A 588 -26.75 -24.67 36.83
CA GLU A 588 -27.72 -25.19 37.81
C GLU A 588 -29.08 -24.50 37.67
N GLU A 589 -29.12 -23.16 37.65
CA GLU A 589 -30.36 -22.37 37.50
C GLU A 589 -31.05 -22.63 36.15
N ALA A 590 -30.28 -22.75 35.06
CA ALA A 590 -30.83 -23.06 33.74
C ALA A 590 -31.41 -24.48 33.70
N MET A 591 -30.77 -25.46 34.34
CA MET A 591 -31.31 -26.82 34.48
C MET A 591 -32.58 -26.85 35.33
N GLU A 592 -32.63 -26.11 36.45
CA GLU A 592 -33.83 -26.00 37.29
C GLU A 592 -35.00 -25.35 36.52
N ARG A 593 -34.75 -24.26 35.79
CA ARG A 593 -35.73 -23.63 34.90
C ARG A 593 -36.22 -24.59 33.81
N ALA A 594 -35.31 -25.32 33.18
CA ALA A 594 -35.70 -26.34 32.19
C ALA A 594 -36.63 -27.39 32.79
N ALA A 595 -36.35 -27.84 34.02
CA ALA A 595 -37.20 -28.81 34.71
C ALA A 595 -38.60 -28.24 35.03
N GLU A 596 -38.70 -26.99 35.46
CA GLU A 596 -39.99 -26.31 35.68
C GLU A 596 -40.78 -26.11 34.36
N GLU A 597 -40.08 -25.77 33.27
CA GLU A 597 -40.68 -25.62 31.95
C GLU A 597 -41.22 -26.96 31.43
N LEU A 598 -40.48 -28.05 31.64
CA LEU A 598 -40.94 -29.42 31.34
C LEU A 598 -42.16 -29.82 32.19
N ASP A 599 -42.18 -29.47 33.48
CA ASP A 599 -43.33 -29.70 34.37
C ASP A 599 -44.58 -28.91 33.89
N GLN A 600 -44.38 -27.76 33.26
CA GLN A 600 -45.44 -26.94 32.63
C GLN A 600 -45.80 -27.39 31.20
N GLY A 601 -45.12 -28.39 30.66
CA GLY A 601 -45.30 -28.88 29.29
C GLY A 601 -44.81 -27.90 28.21
N ARG A 602 -43.85 -27.03 28.54
CA ARG A 602 -43.23 -26.05 27.64
C ARG A 602 -41.92 -26.58 27.06
N SER A 603 -42.02 -27.51 26.10
CA SER A 603 -40.86 -28.25 25.61
C SER A 603 -39.84 -27.37 24.86
N ALA A 604 -40.25 -26.32 24.15
CA ALA A 604 -39.30 -25.46 23.43
C ALA A 604 -38.59 -24.48 24.38
N SER A 605 -39.30 -23.94 25.37
CA SER A 605 -38.69 -23.17 26.46
C SER A 605 -37.65 -24.01 27.20
N ALA A 606 -38.02 -25.23 27.61
CA ALA A 606 -37.11 -26.16 28.29
C ALA A 606 -35.87 -26.48 27.47
N ALA A 607 -36.02 -26.76 26.16
CA ALA A 607 -34.90 -26.96 25.25
C ALA A 607 -33.99 -25.72 25.17
N GLY A 608 -34.56 -24.51 25.24
CA GLY A 608 -33.82 -23.26 25.34
C GLY A 608 -33.00 -23.16 26.62
N SER A 609 -33.60 -23.45 27.77
CA SER A 609 -32.93 -23.47 29.07
C SER A 609 -31.84 -24.56 29.14
N GLN A 610 -32.07 -25.75 28.58
CA GLN A 610 -31.05 -26.80 28.45
C GLN A 610 -29.85 -26.36 27.59
N ARG A 611 -30.07 -25.60 26.51
CA ARG A 611 -28.96 -25.02 25.72
C ARG A 611 -28.17 -24.00 26.51
N GLN A 612 -28.83 -23.14 27.30
CA GLN A 612 -28.15 -22.22 28.21
C GLN A 612 -27.30 -22.98 29.23
N ALA A 613 -27.84 -24.06 29.82
CA ALA A 613 -27.11 -24.91 30.73
C ALA A 613 -25.87 -25.53 30.07
N MET A 614 -25.98 -26.07 28.85
CA MET A 614 -24.84 -26.59 28.10
C MET A 614 -23.78 -25.53 27.80
N GLU A 615 -24.18 -24.30 27.46
CA GLU A 615 -23.25 -23.19 27.23
C GLU A 615 -22.49 -22.82 28.51
N ALA A 616 -23.21 -22.72 29.63
CA ALA A 616 -22.63 -22.47 30.94
C ALA A 616 -21.69 -23.60 31.40
N LEU A 617 -22.07 -24.88 31.19
CA LEU A 617 -21.20 -26.04 31.44
C LEU A 617 -19.93 -26.03 30.56
N ARG A 618 -20.05 -25.60 29.30
CA ARG A 618 -18.89 -25.48 28.41
C ARG A 618 -17.96 -24.37 28.90
N ARG A 619 -18.50 -23.21 29.30
CA ARG A 619 -17.74 -22.12 29.91
C ARG A 619 -17.04 -22.60 31.18
N ALA A 620 -17.77 -23.26 32.09
CA ALA A 620 -17.20 -23.85 33.29
C ALA A 620 -16.07 -24.85 32.98
N SER A 621 -16.21 -25.67 31.95
CA SER A 621 -15.16 -26.61 31.52
C SER A 621 -13.93 -25.90 30.94
N GLN A 622 -14.12 -24.79 30.22
CA GLN A 622 -13.04 -24.02 29.64
C GLN A 622 -12.27 -23.27 30.75
N GLU A 623 -12.98 -22.51 31.59
CA GLU A 623 -12.42 -21.79 32.73
C GLU A 623 -11.70 -22.74 33.71
N ALA A 624 -12.25 -23.93 33.92
CA ALA A 624 -11.62 -24.93 34.77
C ALA A 624 -10.28 -25.41 34.19
N HIS A 625 -10.21 -25.61 32.87
CA HIS A 625 -9.01 -26.08 32.20
C HIS A 625 -7.96 -24.97 32.05
N GLU A 626 -8.38 -23.77 31.66
CA GLU A 626 -7.51 -22.60 31.47
C GLU A 626 -6.97 -22.09 32.81
N GLY A 627 -7.79 -22.07 33.85
CA GLY A 627 -7.43 -21.57 35.16
C GLY A 627 -6.47 -22.43 35.97
N VAL A 628 -5.94 -23.53 35.42
CA VAL A 628 -4.99 -24.42 36.13
C VAL A 628 -3.69 -23.68 36.41
N SER A 629 -3.26 -23.72 37.67
CA SER A 629 -2.08 -22.99 38.15
C SER A 629 -1.10 -23.92 38.88
N PRO A 630 0.22 -23.73 38.74
CA PRO A 630 1.24 -24.55 39.39
C PRO A 630 1.21 -24.39 40.91
N GLN A 631 0.72 -25.41 41.62
CA GLN A 631 0.63 -25.40 43.09
C GLN A 631 1.80 -26.12 43.79
N SER A 632 2.49 -27.03 43.10
CA SER A 632 3.65 -27.72 43.67
C SER A 632 4.93 -26.88 43.52
N GLN A 633 5.90 -27.07 44.41
CA GLN A 633 7.20 -26.39 44.31
C GLN A 633 7.94 -26.77 43.02
N GLU A 634 7.72 -27.98 42.50
CA GLU A 634 8.32 -28.46 41.25
C GLU A 634 7.69 -27.76 40.03
N ASP A 635 6.37 -27.60 40.00
CA ASP A 635 5.67 -26.92 38.90
C ASP A 635 5.98 -25.42 38.89
N GLN A 636 6.09 -24.80 40.07
CA GLN A 636 6.50 -23.39 40.20
C GLN A 636 7.94 -23.18 39.72
N ALA A 637 8.85 -24.12 40.00
CA ALA A 637 10.21 -24.07 39.49
C ALA A 637 10.26 -24.24 37.96
N ARG A 638 9.41 -25.11 37.38
CA ARG A 638 9.26 -25.24 35.93
C ARG A 638 8.71 -23.96 35.29
N ALA A 639 7.67 -23.36 35.86
CA ALA A 639 7.10 -22.09 35.38
C ALA A 639 8.13 -20.94 35.41
N GLU A 640 8.94 -20.84 36.47
CA GLU A 640 10.04 -19.86 36.54
C GLU A 640 11.12 -20.14 35.49
N GLY A 641 11.39 -21.41 35.18
CA GLY A 641 12.28 -21.81 34.08
C GLY A 641 11.78 -21.33 32.72
N LEU A 642 10.49 -21.53 32.43
CA LEU A 642 9.85 -21.03 31.20
C LEU A 642 9.88 -19.50 31.13
N ALA A 643 9.61 -18.80 32.25
CA ALA A 643 9.69 -17.34 32.31
C ALA A 643 11.11 -16.81 32.04
N GLN A 644 12.16 -17.56 32.45
CA GLN A 644 13.55 -17.21 32.14
C GLN A 644 13.88 -17.41 30.67
N GLU A 645 13.30 -18.43 30.03
CA GLU A 645 13.43 -18.67 28.59
C GLU A 645 12.71 -17.57 27.79
N GLN A 646 11.48 -17.20 28.16
CA GLN A 646 10.75 -16.06 27.57
C GLN A 646 11.57 -14.76 27.64
N GLU A 647 12.24 -14.50 28.78
CA GLU A 647 13.10 -13.33 28.95
C GLU A 647 14.32 -13.35 28.02
N ARG A 648 14.82 -14.54 27.68
CA ARG A 648 15.91 -14.70 26.72
C ARG A 648 15.41 -14.38 25.30
N ILE A 649 14.26 -14.93 24.91
CA ILE A 649 13.62 -14.65 23.62
C ILE A 649 13.36 -13.15 23.47
N ARG A 650 12.77 -12.51 24.49
CA ARG A 650 12.52 -11.05 24.53
C ARG A 650 13.80 -10.23 24.35
N ARG A 651 14.90 -10.61 25.01
CA ARG A 651 16.19 -9.91 24.86
C ARG A 651 16.75 -10.02 23.44
N GLU A 652 16.69 -11.19 22.83
CA GLU A 652 17.11 -11.40 21.44
C GLU A 652 16.22 -10.62 20.46
N LEU A 653 14.91 -10.57 20.73
CA LEU A 653 13.95 -9.77 19.97
C LEU A 653 14.26 -8.27 20.03
N LEU A 654 14.61 -7.74 21.21
CA LEU A 654 15.01 -6.33 21.36
C LEU A 654 16.32 -6.00 20.64
N ASP A 655 17.29 -6.90 20.69
CA ASP A 655 18.55 -6.73 19.95
C ASP A 655 18.32 -6.78 18.43
N LEU A 656 17.44 -7.67 17.96
CA LEU A 656 17.04 -7.73 16.56
C LEU A 656 16.27 -6.47 16.12
N ALA A 657 15.32 -6.01 16.92
CA ALA A 657 14.58 -4.77 16.67
C ALA A 657 15.52 -3.56 16.59
N ARG A 658 16.57 -3.51 17.43
CA ARG A 658 17.59 -2.46 17.36
C ARG A 658 18.34 -2.51 16.03
N ARG A 659 18.80 -3.68 15.60
CA ARG A 659 19.51 -3.85 14.31
C ARG A 659 18.63 -3.43 13.13
N ILE A 660 17.35 -3.79 13.13
CA ILE A 660 16.40 -3.39 12.09
C ILE A 660 16.23 -1.86 12.04
N ARG A 661 16.17 -1.19 13.20
CA ARG A 661 16.04 0.28 13.27
C ARG A 661 17.32 1.03 12.89
N GLU A 662 18.49 0.45 13.13
CA GLU A 662 19.80 1.03 12.78
C GLU A 662 20.09 1.00 11.27
N ARG A 663 19.25 0.31 10.48
CA ARG A 663 19.40 0.18 9.03
C ARG A 663 19.03 1.47 8.27
N ASP A 664 19.76 1.73 7.19
CA ASP A 664 19.42 2.79 6.23
C ASP A 664 18.03 2.56 5.62
N ASN A 665 17.16 3.58 5.68
CA ASN A 665 15.76 3.52 5.23
C ASN A 665 14.93 2.42 5.93
N ALA A 666 15.17 2.18 7.23
CA ALA A 666 14.32 1.30 8.03
C ALA A 666 12.86 1.79 8.01
N ARG A 667 11.94 0.90 7.62
CA ARG A 667 10.50 1.13 7.81
C ARG A 667 10.15 0.84 9.27
N PRO A 668 9.21 1.58 9.86
CA PRO A 668 8.68 1.22 11.17
C PRO A 668 8.10 -0.20 11.13
N THR A 669 8.54 -1.07 12.04
CA THR A 669 8.03 -2.44 12.21
C THR A 669 7.22 -2.52 13.51
N PRO A 670 5.98 -2.01 13.54
CA PRO A 670 5.16 -1.99 14.76
C PRO A 670 4.83 -3.40 15.27
N SER A 671 4.93 -4.43 14.43
CA SER A 671 4.78 -5.84 14.82
C SER A 671 5.86 -6.28 15.82
N LEU A 672 7.12 -5.85 15.66
CA LEU A 672 8.17 -6.16 16.63
C LEU A 672 7.94 -5.51 17.99
N ASP A 673 7.42 -4.29 18.03
CA ASP A 673 7.09 -3.63 19.29
C ASP A 673 5.94 -4.34 20.01
N ARG A 674 4.95 -4.84 19.26
CA ARG A 674 3.86 -5.67 19.80
C ARG A 674 4.35 -7.04 20.27
N ALA A 675 5.28 -7.65 19.53
CA ALA A 675 5.91 -8.90 19.94
C ALA A 675 6.71 -8.73 21.25
N ASP A 676 7.43 -7.60 21.42
CA ASP A 676 8.12 -7.30 22.68
C ASP A 676 7.16 -7.17 23.87
N GLN A 677 6.04 -6.46 23.67
CA GLN A 677 5.00 -6.29 24.68
C GLN A 677 4.35 -7.63 25.06
N ALA A 678 3.95 -8.43 24.07
CA ALA A 678 3.38 -9.76 24.30
C ALA A 678 4.38 -10.68 25.00
N ALA A 679 5.67 -10.66 24.63
CA ALA A 679 6.70 -11.44 25.32
C ALA A 679 6.91 -10.99 26.77
N GLN A 680 6.74 -9.69 27.07
CA GLN A 680 6.78 -9.17 28.44
C GLN A 680 5.61 -9.67 29.28
N GLU A 681 4.41 -9.63 28.68
CA GLU A 681 3.19 -10.10 29.31
C GLU A 681 3.30 -11.62 29.57
N ALA A 682 3.66 -12.41 28.56
CA ALA A 682 3.91 -13.85 28.68
C ALA A 682 4.84 -14.18 29.86
N GLN A 683 5.98 -13.49 29.97
CA GLN A 683 6.92 -13.66 31.08
C GLN A 683 6.27 -13.38 32.45
N SER A 684 5.51 -12.29 32.53
CA SER A 684 4.83 -11.87 33.76
C SER A 684 3.77 -12.90 34.18
N GLU A 685 3.01 -13.42 33.23
CA GLU A 685 1.98 -14.44 33.48
C GLU A 685 2.60 -15.78 33.90
N LEU A 686 3.68 -16.22 33.25
CA LEU A 686 4.43 -17.43 33.66
C LEU A 686 4.92 -17.32 35.11
N ARG A 687 5.43 -16.15 35.53
CA ARG A 687 5.88 -15.90 36.92
C ARG A 687 4.73 -15.86 37.93
N GLN A 688 3.57 -15.37 37.50
CA GLN A 688 2.37 -15.34 38.33
C GLN A 688 1.70 -16.73 38.41
N GLY A 689 2.12 -17.66 37.54
CA GLY A 689 1.54 -19.00 37.45
C GLY A 689 0.22 -19.02 36.68
N ASP A 690 -0.02 -18.02 35.82
CA ASP A 690 -1.16 -17.97 34.92
C ASP A 690 -0.76 -18.53 33.54
N LEU A 691 -0.84 -19.86 33.41
CA LEU A 691 -0.28 -20.59 32.27
C LEU A 691 -1.11 -20.41 31.00
N ALA A 692 -2.41 -20.14 31.10
CA ALA A 692 -3.27 -19.95 29.93
C ALA A 692 -3.03 -18.58 29.27
N GLU A 693 -3.04 -17.51 30.07
CA GLU A 693 -2.73 -16.16 29.62
C GLU A 693 -1.29 -16.09 29.06
N ALA A 694 -0.32 -16.75 29.70
CA ALA A 694 1.03 -16.90 29.16
C ALA A 694 1.03 -17.52 27.75
N GLN A 695 0.32 -18.65 27.58
CA GLN A 695 0.23 -19.36 26.30
C GLN A 695 -0.41 -18.51 25.19
N GLU A 696 -1.40 -17.68 25.53
CA GLU A 696 -2.02 -16.76 24.58
C GLU A 696 -1.03 -15.68 24.12
N GLN A 697 -0.27 -15.12 25.06
CA GLN A 697 0.73 -14.11 24.76
C GLN A 697 1.89 -14.67 23.93
N GLU A 698 2.39 -15.86 24.25
CA GLU A 698 3.39 -16.58 23.44
C GLU A 698 2.90 -16.78 21.99
N ARG A 699 1.62 -17.12 21.81
CA ARG A 699 1.01 -17.22 20.47
C ARG A 699 0.96 -15.88 19.73
N LYS A 700 0.70 -14.77 20.43
CA LYS A 700 0.73 -13.43 19.82
C LYS A 700 2.15 -13.06 19.38
N VAL A 701 3.17 -13.39 20.18
CA VAL A 701 4.58 -13.22 19.80
C VAL A 701 4.87 -13.96 18.49
N GLU A 702 4.52 -15.26 18.40
CA GLU A 702 4.70 -16.05 17.18
C GLU A 702 4.04 -15.41 15.95
N GLN A 703 2.82 -14.88 16.09
CA GLN A 703 2.09 -14.22 15.01
C GLN A 703 2.76 -12.92 14.55
N GLU A 704 3.19 -12.08 15.49
CA GLU A 704 3.82 -10.79 15.19
C GLU A 704 5.23 -10.97 14.61
N LEU A 705 5.96 -12.00 15.02
CA LEU A 705 7.24 -12.39 14.40
C LEU A 705 7.05 -12.78 12.92
N ARG A 706 6.04 -13.59 12.60
CA ARG A 706 5.72 -13.98 11.22
C ARG A 706 5.28 -12.79 10.36
N GLN A 707 4.49 -11.86 10.90
CA GLN A 707 4.14 -10.63 10.17
C GLN A 707 5.38 -9.79 9.85
N THR A 708 6.33 -9.72 10.78
CA THR A 708 7.60 -9.01 10.56
C THR A 708 8.42 -9.71 9.47
N GLN A 709 8.46 -11.04 9.48
CA GLN A 709 9.16 -11.82 8.47
C GLN A 709 8.58 -11.59 7.06
N GLU A 710 7.25 -11.54 6.92
CA GLU A 710 6.58 -11.22 5.66
C GLU A 710 6.98 -9.83 5.16
N GLN A 711 7.00 -8.82 6.02
CA GLN A 711 7.44 -7.46 5.67
C GLN A 711 8.91 -7.43 5.22
N LEU A 712 9.80 -8.13 5.92
CA LEU A 712 11.21 -8.21 5.52
C LEU A 712 11.39 -8.94 4.19
N LYS A 713 10.54 -9.92 3.89
CA LYS A 713 10.53 -10.66 2.62
C LYS A 713 10.05 -9.79 1.46
N GLU A 714 8.97 -9.03 1.65
CA GLU A 714 8.51 -8.06 0.65
C GLU A 714 9.59 -7.01 0.32
N GLU A 715 10.30 -6.54 1.35
CA GLU A 715 11.42 -5.63 1.15
C GLU A 715 12.58 -6.33 0.42
N GLU A 716 12.95 -7.56 0.79
CA GLU A 716 13.97 -8.34 0.06
C GLU A 716 13.63 -8.49 -1.42
N GLU A 717 12.38 -8.83 -1.76
CA GLU A 717 11.91 -8.93 -3.14
C GLU A 717 12.02 -7.58 -3.88
N GLN A 718 11.81 -6.45 -3.19
CA GLN A 718 12.05 -5.12 -3.77
C GLN A 718 13.53 -4.89 -4.08
N TYR A 719 14.45 -5.26 -3.18
CA TYR A 719 15.89 -5.15 -3.45
C TYR A 719 16.36 -6.10 -4.55
N GLN A 720 15.81 -7.32 -4.63
CA GLN A 720 16.12 -8.24 -5.72
C GLN A 720 15.69 -7.65 -7.07
N LYS A 721 14.49 -7.07 -7.16
CA LYS A 721 14.04 -6.37 -8.39
C LYS A 721 14.95 -5.21 -8.76
N LEU A 722 15.36 -4.39 -7.79
CA LEU A 722 16.29 -3.28 -8.01
C LEU A 722 17.67 -3.78 -8.48
N ARG A 723 18.18 -4.89 -7.90
CA ARG A 723 19.43 -5.53 -8.32
C ARG A 723 19.35 -5.96 -9.79
N GLU A 724 18.31 -6.68 -10.16
CA GLU A 724 18.11 -7.14 -11.53
C GLU A 724 17.97 -5.98 -12.53
N GLU A 725 17.26 -4.91 -12.16
CA GLU A 725 17.13 -3.71 -12.99
C GLU A 725 18.47 -3.02 -13.20
N GLU A 726 19.29 -2.90 -12.15
CA GLU A 726 20.62 -2.31 -12.23
C GLU A 726 21.56 -3.16 -13.08
N GLN A 727 21.50 -4.47 -12.93
CA GLN A 727 22.30 -5.39 -13.72
C GLN A 727 21.89 -5.39 -15.20
N LEU A 728 20.59 -5.36 -15.48
CA LEU A 728 20.04 -5.19 -16.83
C LEU A 728 20.51 -3.86 -17.45
N PHE A 729 20.56 -2.79 -16.65
CA PHE A 729 21.10 -1.50 -17.07
C PHE A 729 22.57 -1.60 -17.46
N ARG A 730 23.40 -2.14 -16.56
CA ARG A 730 24.84 -2.32 -16.77
C ARG A 730 25.16 -3.15 -18.01
N ILE A 731 24.48 -4.28 -18.20
CA ILE A 731 24.69 -5.14 -19.38
C ILE A 731 24.35 -4.39 -20.67
N ALA A 732 23.26 -3.63 -20.70
CA ALA A 732 22.87 -2.87 -21.89
C ALA A 732 23.84 -1.73 -22.22
N GLU A 733 24.40 -1.06 -21.21
CA GLU A 733 25.43 -0.05 -21.41
C GLU A 733 26.71 -0.65 -21.98
N GLU A 734 27.22 -1.74 -21.40
CA GLU A 734 28.44 -2.39 -21.89
C GLU A 734 28.26 -2.94 -23.32
N VAL A 735 27.11 -3.55 -23.63
CA VAL A 735 26.80 -3.98 -25.02
C VAL A 735 26.79 -2.77 -25.97
N GLN A 736 26.23 -1.63 -25.56
CA GLN A 736 26.23 -0.41 -26.36
C GLN A 736 27.65 0.15 -26.57
N GLU A 737 28.53 0.05 -25.57
CA GLU A 737 29.94 0.42 -25.69
C GLU A 737 30.68 -0.47 -26.69
N ILE A 738 30.50 -1.79 -26.62
CA ILE A 738 31.06 -2.73 -27.59
C ILE A 738 30.60 -2.40 -29.02
N ILE A 739 29.31 -2.09 -29.22
CA ILE A 739 28.79 -1.65 -30.54
C ILE A 739 29.52 -0.41 -31.04
N ASN A 740 29.70 0.60 -30.18
CA ASN A 740 30.32 1.85 -30.57
C ASN A 740 31.78 1.65 -30.98
N GLU A 741 32.55 0.91 -30.19
CA GLU A 741 33.95 0.60 -30.48
C GLU A 741 34.09 -0.28 -31.73
N HIS A 742 33.26 -1.31 -31.87
CA HIS A 742 33.25 -2.20 -33.04
C HIS A 742 32.98 -1.43 -34.32
N ARG A 743 32.05 -0.46 -34.30
CA ARG A 743 31.77 0.41 -35.45
C ARG A 743 32.96 1.28 -35.84
N GLU A 744 33.73 1.76 -34.87
CA GLU A 744 34.99 2.44 -35.15
C GLU A 744 35.99 1.49 -35.83
N HIS A 745 36.07 0.24 -35.37
CA HIS A 745 36.93 -0.80 -35.98
C HIS A 745 36.52 -1.14 -37.41
N ILE A 746 35.22 -1.18 -37.71
CA ILE A 746 34.68 -1.36 -39.06
C ILE A 746 35.14 -0.23 -39.99
N VAL A 747 35.06 1.03 -39.52
CA VAL A 747 35.50 2.19 -40.29
C VAL A 747 37.01 2.11 -40.55
N ASP A 748 37.81 1.85 -39.50
CA ASP A 748 39.26 1.68 -39.60
C ASP A 748 39.64 0.59 -40.62
N LEU A 749 38.97 -0.57 -40.58
CA LEU A 749 39.23 -1.67 -41.52
C LEU A 749 38.91 -1.27 -42.96
N ARG A 750 37.76 -0.60 -43.18
CA ARG A 750 37.33 -0.14 -44.51
C ARG A 750 38.28 0.91 -45.07
N GLU A 751 38.80 1.81 -44.24
CA GLU A 751 39.81 2.78 -44.67
C GLU A 751 41.11 2.08 -45.09
N ILE A 752 41.60 1.14 -44.28
CA ILE A 752 42.80 0.36 -44.61
C ILE A 752 42.57 -0.44 -45.92
N HIS A 753 41.38 -0.99 -46.12
CA HIS A 753 41.01 -1.69 -47.35
C HIS A 753 41.00 -0.75 -48.57
N LYS A 754 40.40 0.45 -48.46
CA LYS A 754 40.38 1.45 -49.55
C LYS A 754 41.77 1.97 -49.92
N GLU A 755 42.65 2.14 -48.93
CA GLU A 755 44.05 2.52 -49.16
C GLU A 755 44.87 1.44 -49.89
N ARG A 756 44.36 0.20 -49.90
CA ARG A 756 44.98 -0.92 -50.60
C ARG A 756 44.67 -0.81 -52.09
N LYS A 757 45.70 -0.54 -52.91
CA LYS A 757 45.56 -0.65 -54.38
C LYS A 757 45.38 -2.13 -54.72
N THR A 758 44.39 -2.42 -55.54
CA THR A 758 43.94 -3.78 -55.89
C THR A 758 45.11 -4.73 -56.17
N ASP A 759 45.09 -5.85 -55.44
CA ASP A 759 45.97 -7.03 -55.57
C ASP A 759 47.45 -6.90 -55.16
N ARG A 760 47.76 -6.13 -54.11
CA ARG A 760 49.09 -6.10 -53.48
C ARG A 760 49.06 -6.48 -52.00
N SER A 761 50.09 -7.22 -51.55
CA SER A 761 50.34 -7.49 -50.13
C SER A 761 50.40 -6.17 -49.34
N PRO A 762 49.92 -6.14 -48.08
CA PRO A 762 49.79 -4.90 -47.33
C PRO A 762 51.16 -4.31 -47.03
N SER A 763 51.27 -2.98 -47.09
CA SER A 763 52.50 -2.27 -46.72
C SER A 763 52.83 -2.48 -45.24
N ARG A 764 54.09 -2.27 -44.83
CA ARG A 764 54.52 -2.40 -43.42
C ARG A 764 53.70 -1.51 -42.47
N ALA A 765 53.34 -0.31 -42.91
CA ALA A 765 52.48 0.59 -42.13
C ALA A 765 51.05 0.05 -41.97
N GLN A 766 50.48 -0.51 -43.03
CA GLN A 766 49.16 -1.15 -42.99
C GLN A 766 49.15 -2.42 -42.13
N LYS A 767 50.19 -3.26 -42.23
CA LYS A 767 50.36 -4.44 -41.35
C LYS A 767 50.39 -4.04 -39.87
N LEU A 768 51.04 -2.93 -39.54
CA LEU A 768 51.06 -2.42 -38.17
C LEU A 768 49.68 -1.93 -37.70
N ARG A 769 48.93 -1.23 -38.56
CA ARG A 769 47.54 -0.80 -38.27
C ARG A 769 46.62 -2.02 -38.07
N LEU A 770 46.72 -3.03 -38.94
CA LEU A 770 45.92 -4.26 -38.86
C LEU A 770 46.26 -5.10 -37.62
N ARG A 771 47.54 -5.20 -37.24
CA ARG A 771 47.91 -5.84 -35.96
C ARG A 771 47.36 -5.10 -34.74
N ARG A 772 47.31 -3.77 -34.79
CA ARG A 772 46.69 -2.98 -33.72
C ARG A 772 45.19 -3.24 -33.67
N LEU A 773 44.53 -3.22 -34.82
CA LEU A 773 43.10 -3.50 -34.95
C LEU A 773 42.77 -4.92 -34.45
N SER A 774 43.54 -5.93 -34.84
CA SER A 774 43.44 -7.31 -34.35
C SER A 774 43.43 -7.39 -32.82
N ARG A 775 44.35 -6.68 -32.15
CA ARG A 775 44.38 -6.64 -30.68
C ARG A 775 43.15 -5.95 -30.08
N LYS A 776 42.63 -4.91 -30.74
CA LYS A 776 41.41 -4.23 -30.29
C LYS A 776 40.19 -5.14 -30.43
N GLU A 777 40.06 -5.86 -31.56
CA GLU A 777 38.98 -6.84 -31.78
C GLU A 777 39.04 -7.99 -30.77
N SER A 778 40.24 -8.52 -30.46
CA SER A 778 40.39 -9.50 -29.37
C SER A 778 40.03 -8.94 -27.98
N GLY A 779 40.26 -7.64 -27.76
CA GLY A 779 39.82 -6.96 -26.54
C GLY A 779 38.30 -6.87 -26.43
N LEU A 780 37.61 -6.58 -27.54
CA LEU A 780 36.15 -6.64 -27.59
C LEU A 780 35.63 -8.06 -27.35
N ALA A 781 36.29 -9.08 -27.90
CA ALA A 781 35.90 -10.47 -27.70
C ALA A 781 35.98 -10.90 -26.23
N ALA A 782 37.05 -10.52 -25.52
CA ALA A 782 37.18 -10.83 -24.09
C ALA A 782 36.06 -10.21 -23.24
N ARG A 783 35.72 -8.94 -23.49
CA ARG A 783 34.59 -8.29 -22.81
C ARG A 783 33.25 -8.92 -23.18
N ALA A 784 33.07 -9.30 -24.45
CA ALA A 784 31.88 -9.98 -24.90
C ALA A 784 31.67 -11.32 -24.17
N ASP A 785 32.75 -12.05 -23.93
CA ASP A 785 32.75 -13.31 -23.17
C ASP A 785 32.33 -13.10 -21.71
N GLU A 786 32.91 -12.10 -21.03
CA GLU A 786 32.53 -11.75 -19.64
C GLU A 786 31.04 -11.37 -19.52
N ILE A 787 30.50 -10.65 -20.51
CA ILE A 787 29.08 -10.30 -20.54
C ILE A 787 28.22 -11.54 -20.84
N ALA A 788 28.68 -12.43 -21.72
CA ALA A 788 27.98 -13.67 -22.02
C ALA A 788 27.79 -14.52 -20.76
N ASP A 789 28.82 -14.64 -19.94
CA ASP A 789 28.76 -15.36 -18.66
C ASP A 789 27.80 -14.66 -17.68
N ALA A 790 27.89 -13.34 -17.53
CA ALA A 790 26.99 -12.57 -16.66
C ALA A 790 25.51 -12.70 -17.08
N ILE A 791 25.21 -12.74 -18.38
CA ILE A 791 23.84 -12.93 -18.88
C ILE A 791 23.34 -14.36 -18.59
N LYS A 792 24.22 -15.37 -18.69
CA LYS A 792 23.88 -16.78 -18.39
C LYS A 792 23.61 -16.99 -16.90
N GLU A 793 24.39 -16.38 -16.01
CA GLU A 793 24.19 -16.44 -14.56
C GLU A 793 22.83 -15.87 -14.14
N GLU A 794 22.33 -14.87 -14.85
CA GLU A 794 21.02 -14.25 -14.63
C GLU A 794 19.86 -14.96 -15.37
N GLY A 795 20.13 -16.15 -15.92
CA GLY A 795 19.11 -17.06 -16.47
C GLY A 795 18.71 -16.84 -17.92
N ALA A 796 19.35 -15.91 -18.65
CA ALA A 796 19.05 -15.61 -20.05
C ALA A 796 19.96 -16.38 -21.01
N MET A 797 19.72 -17.70 -21.15
CA MET A 797 20.59 -18.63 -21.88
C MET A 797 20.75 -18.29 -23.38
N VAL A 798 19.69 -17.86 -24.06
CA VAL A 798 19.72 -17.56 -25.50
C VAL A 798 20.51 -16.27 -25.74
N ALA A 799 20.27 -15.25 -24.93
CA ALA A 799 20.99 -13.99 -25.03
C ALA A 799 22.47 -14.13 -24.68
N GLY A 800 22.79 -14.95 -23.67
CA GLY A 800 24.17 -15.27 -23.31
C GLY A 800 24.90 -16.01 -24.43
N GLU A 801 24.24 -16.95 -25.11
CA GLU A 801 24.86 -17.66 -26.24
C GLU A 801 25.07 -16.76 -27.47
N LEU A 802 24.11 -15.87 -27.78
CA LEU A 802 24.28 -14.85 -28.81
C LEU A 802 25.52 -13.97 -28.55
N MET A 803 25.77 -13.63 -27.28
CA MET A 803 26.96 -12.85 -26.91
C MET A 803 28.27 -13.67 -26.99
N ALA A 804 28.22 -14.96 -26.65
CA ALA A 804 29.35 -15.88 -26.84
C ALA A 804 29.70 -16.06 -28.32
N GLU A 805 28.69 -16.10 -29.20
CA GLU A 805 28.86 -16.13 -30.65
C GLU A 805 29.55 -14.86 -31.17
N VAL A 806 29.13 -13.68 -30.67
CA VAL A 806 29.82 -12.41 -30.94
C VAL A 806 31.28 -12.44 -30.51
N SER A 807 31.59 -12.96 -29.32
CA SER A 807 32.97 -13.15 -28.85
C SER A 807 33.79 -14.03 -29.81
N SER A 808 33.23 -15.15 -30.25
CA SER A 808 33.86 -16.06 -31.21
C SER A 808 34.11 -15.40 -32.57
N ASP A 809 33.11 -14.71 -33.13
CA ASP A 809 33.23 -14.02 -34.42
C ASP A 809 34.23 -12.85 -34.36
N LEU A 810 34.29 -12.10 -33.24
CA LEU A 810 35.32 -11.06 -33.00
C LEU A 810 36.74 -11.65 -32.93
N ASN A 811 36.93 -12.78 -32.23
CA ASN A 811 38.22 -13.47 -32.18
C ASN A 811 38.65 -13.98 -33.56
N ARG A 812 37.69 -14.42 -34.38
CA ARG A 812 37.94 -14.85 -35.76
C ARG A 812 38.35 -13.67 -36.64
N ILE A 813 37.64 -12.54 -36.57
CA ILE A 813 38.02 -11.30 -37.25
C ILE A 813 39.44 -10.88 -36.84
N ALA A 814 39.73 -10.91 -35.54
CA ALA A 814 41.05 -10.59 -35.02
C ALA A 814 42.15 -11.49 -35.60
N ARG A 815 41.89 -12.79 -35.76
CA ARG A 815 42.80 -13.76 -36.39
C ARG A 815 42.99 -13.48 -37.88
N ASP A 816 41.91 -13.25 -38.62
CA ASP A 816 41.92 -13.07 -40.07
C ASP A 816 42.65 -11.79 -40.51
N ILE A 817 42.52 -10.71 -39.73
CA ILE A 817 43.23 -9.44 -40.02
C ILE A 817 44.69 -9.43 -39.52
N SER A 818 45.12 -10.48 -38.81
CA SER A 818 46.48 -10.61 -38.26
C SER A 818 47.47 -11.29 -39.22
N ASP A 819 48.68 -11.56 -38.72
CA ASP A 819 49.70 -12.34 -39.43
C ASP A 819 49.22 -13.78 -39.73
N GLN A 820 48.36 -14.34 -38.88
CA GLN A 820 47.88 -15.71 -38.99
C GLN A 820 46.87 -15.90 -40.13
N GLY A 821 46.10 -14.86 -40.45
CA GLY A 821 45.12 -14.84 -41.52
C GLY A 821 45.57 -14.08 -42.77
N GLU A 822 46.89 -13.88 -42.94
CA GLU A 822 47.45 -13.19 -44.10
C GLU A 822 46.94 -11.74 -44.33
N TYR A 823 46.47 -11.08 -43.26
CA TYR A 823 45.96 -9.71 -43.29
C TYR A 823 44.77 -9.53 -44.24
N GLN A 824 43.77 -10.40 -44.12
CA GLN A 824 42.53 -10.28 -44.88
C GLN A 824 41.79 -8.99 -44.50
N THR A 825 41.24 -8.28 -45.48
CA THR A 825 40.39 -7.09 -45.26
C THR A 825 39.20 -7.05 -46.21
N GLY A 826 38.97 -8.16 -46.92
CA GLY A 826 37.99 -8.27 -48.01
C GLY A 826 36.55 -8.40 -47.53
N GLU A 827 35.66 -8.70 -48.47
CA GLU A 827 34.20 -8.77 -48.23
C GLU A 827 33.82 -9.78 -47.13
N ARG A 828 34.55 -10.90 -47.03
CA ARG A 828 34.34 -11.92 -46.00
C ARG A 828 34.51 -11.38 -44.56
N VAL A 829 35.66 -10.76 -44.26
CA VAL A 829 35.92 -10.18 -42.93
C VAL A 829 34.96 -9.03 -42.63
N GLN A 830 34.65 -8.21 -43.65
CA GLN A 830 33.66 -7.13 -43.49
C GLN A 830 32.23 -7.65 -43.32
N GLY A 831 31.91 -8.84 -43.84
CA GLY A 831 30.66 -9.56 -43.62
C GLY A 831 30.55 -9.98 -42.17
N LEU A 832 31.54 -10.71 -41.64
CA LEU A 832 31.59 -11.10 -40.23
C LEU A 832 31.48 -9.89 -39.28
N GLN A 833 32.12 -8.76 -39.63
CA GLN A 833 31.97 -7.53 -38.84
C GLN A 833 30.53 -6.99 -38.84
N ARG A 834 29.76 -7.16 -39.93
CA ARG A 834 28.33 -6.78 -39.97
C ARG A 834 27.49 -7.74 -39.14
N ASP A 835 27.74 -9.04 -39.25
CA ASP A 835 27.05 -10.07 -38.46
C ASP A 835 27.18 -9.76 -36.94
N VAL A 836 28.39 -9.41 -36.50
CA VAL A 836 28.64 -8.98 -35.10
C VAL A 836 27.85 -7.72 -34.73
N ASP A 837 27.82 -6.68 -35.58
CA ASP A 837 27.05 -5.45 -35.31
C ASP A 837 25.55 -5.75 -35.22
N GLU A 838 25.03 -6.60 -36.10
CA GLU A 838 23.61 -6.98 -36.11
C GLU A 838 23.22 -7.80 -34.88
N ALA A 839 24.03 -8.80 -34.50
CA ALA A 839 23.82 -9.59 -33.28
C ALA A 839 23.81 -8.73 -32.01
N LEU A 840 24.78 -7.82 -31.86
CA LEU A 840 24.84 -6.88 -30.75
C LEU A 840 23.64 -5.94 -30.71
N LEU A 841 23.16 -5.47 -31.88
CA LEU A 841 21.96 -4.65 -31.97
C LEU A 841 20.70 -5.41 -31.56
N TRP A 842 20.56 -6.68 -31.93
CA TRP A 842 19.41 -7.49 -31.51
C TRP A 842 19.38 -7.69 -30.00
N LEU A 843 20.53 -7.98 -29.40
CA LEU A 843 20.67 -8.11 -27.95
C LEU A 843 20.33 -6.79 -27.25
N LEU A 844 20.90 -5.67 -27.71
CA LEU A 844 20.62 -4.35 -27.15
C LEU A 844 19.13 -3.96 -27.26
N GLU A 845 18.49 -4.29 -28.38
CA GLU A 845 17.06 -4.06 -28.57
C GLU A 845 16.21 -4.88 -27.57
N ALA A 846 16.58 -6.14 -27.33
CA ALA A 846 15.92 -6.99 -26.34
C ALA A 846 16.08 -6.43 -24.91
N LEU A 847 17.31 -6.06 -24.53
CA LEU A 847 17.62 -5.49 -23.21
C LEU A 847 16.88 -4.16 -22.96
N ARG A 848 16.91 -3.22 -23.92
CA ARG A 848 16.23 -1.91 -23.79
C ARG A 848 14.71 -2.02 -23.75
N ARG A 849 14.14 -2.97 -24.48
CA ARG A 849 12.69 -3.26 -24.41
C ARG A 849 12.29 -3.73 -23.02
N GLU A 850 13.09 -4.61 -22.43
CA GLU A 850 12.83 -5.09 -21.07
C GLU A 850 13.02 -3.97 -20.04
N GLN A 851 14.05 -3.13 -20.16
CA GLN A 851 14.21 -1.94 -19.30
C GLN A 851 12.98 -1.02 -19.37
N SER A 852 12.50 -0.74 -20.58
CA SER A 852 11.32 0.10 -20.79
C SER A 852 10.05 -0.51 -20.19
N ARG A 853 9.91 -1.84 -20.29
CA ARG A 853 8.79 -2.58 -19.69
C ARG A 853 8.83 -2.54 -18.16
N ARG A 854 9.99 -2.75 -17.55
CA ARG A 854 10.17 -2.67 -16.08
C ARG A 854 9.86 -1.26 -15.57
N GLN A 855 10.31 -0.21 -16.27
CA GLN A 855 9.98 1.19 -15.94
C GLN A 855 8.47 1.52 -16.07
N GLN A 856 7.80 1.00 -17.09
CA GLN A 856 6.35 1.19 -17.26
C GLN A 856 5.53 0.45 -16.19
N ASN A 857 5.98 -0.74 -15.80
CA ASN A 857 5.32 -1.51 -14.74
C ASN A 857 5.48 -0.86 -13.35
N GLN A 858 6.53 -0.05 -13.11
CA GLN A 858 6.69 0.71 -11.87
C GLN A 858 5.73 1.90 -11.75
N SER A 859 5.20 2.42 -12.87
CA SER A 859 4.32 3.60 -12.89
C SER A 859 2.82 3.27 -12.98
N GLY A 860 2.47 1.98 -13.09
CA GLY A 860 1.09 1.48 -13.06
C GLY A 860 0.75 0.78 -11.74
N GLN A 861 -0.27 1.29 -11.05
CA GLN A 861 -0.82 0.68 -9.83
C GLN A 861 -1.37 -0.72 -10.11
N GLN A 862 -0.93 -1.70 -9.32
CA GLN A 862 -1.51 -3.03 -9.03
C GLN A 862 -2.33 -3.72 -10.13
N GLN A 863 -1.80 -4.84 -10.67
CA GLN A 863 -2.67 -5.97 -10.99
C GLN A 863 -1.99 -7.34 -10.85
N GLN A 864 -2.61 -8.12 -9.96
CA GLN A 864 -2.69 -9.58 -9.81
C GLN A 864 -1.42 -10.42 -9.88
N GLY A 865 -1.14 -11.02 -8.73
CA GLY A 865 -0.18 -12.11 -8.57
C GLY A 865 -0.56 -13.33 -9.40
N GLN A 866 0.47 -13.88 -10.05
CA GLN A 866 0.48 -15.28 -10.40
C GLN A 866 1.77 -15.87 -9.83
N GLN A 867 1.59 -16.87 -8.97
CA GLN A 867 2.63 -17.71 -8.41
C GLN A 867 3.44 -18.34 -9.54
N GLY A 868 4.74 -18.10 -9.51
CA GLY A 868 5.74 -18.85 -10.24
C GLY A 868 7.06 -18.72 -9.51
N GLN A 869 7.47 -19.78 -8.82
CA GLN A 869 8.69 -19.90 -8.00
C GLN A 869 10.01 -19.78 -8.80
N ASN A 870 9.96 -19.32 -10.05
CA ASN A 870 11.14 -19.16 -10.89
C ASN A 870 11.64 -17.72 -10.78
N ARG A 871 12.90 -17.57 -10.37
CA ARG A 871 13.64 -16.29 -10.40
C ARG A 871 13.39 -15.63 -11.77
N PRO A 872 12.86 -14.41 -11.83
CA PRO A 872 12.60 -13.76 -13.09
C PRO A 872 13.94 -13.50 -13.80
N SER A 873 14.11 -14.12 -14.98
CA SER A 873 15.28 -13.92 -15.82
C SER A 873 15.44 -12.44 -16.22
N ILE A 874 16.69 -12.00 -16.39
CA ILE A 874 17.02 -10.64 -16.85
C ILE A 874 16.34 -10.31 -18.19
N ILE A 875 16.17 -11.31 -19.07
CA ILE A 875 15.39 -11.21 -20.30
C ILE A 875 14.23 -12.22 -20.22
N PRO A 876 12.98 -11.80 -20.46
CA PRO A 876 11.83 -12.71 -20.38
C PRO A 876 11.87 -13.77 -21.49
N ASP A 877 11.31 -14.95 -21.23
CA ASP A 877 11.27 -16.08 -22.18
C ASP A 877 10.70 -15.70 -23.56
N SER A 878 9.69 -14.82 -23.59
CA SER A 878 9.11 -14.34 -24.85
C SER A 878 10.06 -13.49 -25.70
N ALA A 879 11.02 -12.80 -25.08
CA ALA A 879 12.06 -12.06 -25.77
C ALA A 879 13.20 -13.01 -26.20
N GLU A 880 13.56 -13.98 -25.37
CA GLU A 880 14.53 -15.03 -25.74
C GLU A 880 14.04 -15.85 -26.94
N LEU A 881 12.76 -16.22 -26.99
CA LEU A 881 12.18 -16.91 -28.14
C LEU A 881 12.24 -16.06 -29.43
N LYS A 882 12.05 -14.74 -29.31
CA LYS A 882 12.18 -13.82 -30.46
C LYS A 882 13.63 -13.71 -30.92
N LEU A 883 14.58 -13.67 -29.99
CA LEU A 883 16.02 -13.68 -30.31
C LEU A 883 16.38 -14.98 -31.02
N LEU A 884 15.97 -16.12 -30.46
CA LEU A 884 16.21 -17.43 -31.04
C LEU A 884 15.62 -17.55 -32.45
N ARG A 885 14.40 -17.04 -32.68
CA ARG A 885 13.80 -17.01 -34.01
C ARG A 885 14.58 -16.14 -34.99
N ARG A 886 15.15 -15.01 -34.53
CA ARG A 886 16.00 -14.16 -35.37
C ARG A 886 17.30 -14.86 -35.74
N MET A 887 17.95 -15.52 -34.77
CA MET A 887 19.17 -16.30 -35.01
C MET A 887 18.94 -17.41 -36.05
N GLU A 888 17.80 -18.11 -35.97
CA GLU A 888 17.45 -19.15 -36.95
C GLU A 888 17.21 -18.57 -38.35
N LEU A 889 16.45 -17.47 -38.46
CA LEU A 889 16.20 -16.82 -39.75
C LEU A 889 17.48 -16.30 -40.39
N ASP A 890 18.39 -15.74 -39.59
CA ASP A 890 19.69 -15.27 -40.06
C ASP A 890 20.57 -16.43 -40.57
N THR A 891 20.62 -17.52 -39.81
CA THR A 891 21.35 -18.74 -40.22
C THR A 891 20.79 -19.29 -41.53
N GLN A 892 19.46 -19.36 -41.68
CA GLN A 892 18.81 -19.78 -42.93
C GLN A 892 19.16 -18.86 -44.10
N GLN A 893 19.07 -17.54 -43.90
CA GLN A 893 19.39 -16.56 -44.92
C GLN A 893 20.88 -16.61 -45.33
N ALA A 894 21.79 -16.87 -44.38
CA ALA A 894 23.22 -17.05 -44.66
C ALA A 894 23.48 -18.33 -45.49
N VAL A 895 22.79 -19.44 -45.18
CA VAL A 895 22.86 -20.67 -45.99
C VAL A 895 22.34 -20.42 -47.41
N GLU A 896 21.19 -19.77 -47.57
CA GLU A 896 20.62 -19.42 -48.88
C GLU A 896 21.57 -18.53 -49.70
N GLN A 897 22.22 -17.55 -49.06
CA GLN A 897 23.20 -16.69 -49.74
C GLN A 897 24.43 -17.48 -50.20
N ILE A 898 24.94 -18.40 -49.39
CA ILE A 898 26.08 -19.25 -49.78
C ILE A 898 25.69 -20.13 -50.99
N LEU A 899 24.51 -20.76 -50.97
CA LEU A 899 24.01 -21.56 -52.09
C LEU A 899 23.80 -20.73 -53.36
N ALA A 900 23.31 -19.50 -53.23
CA ALA A 900 23.12 -18.59 -54.37
C ALA A 900 24.44 -18.13 -54.99
N LEU A 901 25.49 -17.91 -54.17
CA LEU A 901 26.82 -17.50 -54.62
C LEU A 901 27.65 -18.68 -55.15
N HIS A 902 27.38 -19.89 -54.65
CA HIS A 902 28.11 -21.12 -54.99
C HIS A 902 27.12 -22.28 -55.27
N PRO A 903 26.40 -22.25 -56.40
CA PRO A 903 25.44 -23.31 -56.75
C PRO A 903 26.11 -24.68 -56.92
N ASP A 904 27.42 -24.70 -57.22
CA ASP A 904 28.22 -25.92 -57.38
C ASP A 904 28.33 -26.75 -56.07
N LEU A 905 28.00 -26.15 -54.92
CA LEU A 905 27.93 -26.82 -53.61
C LEU A 905 26.79 -27.85 -53.52
N GLU A 906 25.76 -27.74 -54.37
CA GLU A 906 24.67 -28.73 -54.44
C GLU A 906 25.14 -30.04 -55.10
N GLU A 907 26.14 -29.97 -55.98
CA GLU A 907 26.60 -31.10 -56.80
C GLU A 907 27.97 -31.66 -56.38
N SER A 908 28.83 -30.88 -55.70
CA SER A 908 30.17 -31.34 -55.27
C SER A 908 30.71 -30.59 -54.04
N VAL A 909 31.65 -31.22 -53.30
CA VAL A 909 32.29 -30.62 -52.11
C VAL A 909 33.24 -29.50 -52.54
N ALA A 910 33.17 -28.36 -51.86
CA ALA A 910 33.99 -27.18 -52.15
C ALA A 910 35.50 -27.45 -51.97
N ASP A 911 36.32 -27.02 -52.94
CA ASP A 911 37.78 -27.06 -52.83
C ASP A 911 38.37 -25.84 -52.10
N ASP A 912 37.56 -24.82 -51.77
CA ASP A 912 37.98 -23.61 -51.07
C ASP A 912 37.95 -23.82 -49.53
N PRO A 913 39.10 -23.81 -48.84
CA PRO A 913 39.16 -23.99 -47.39
C PRO A 913 38.37 -22.95 -46.58
N TYR A 914 38.20 -21.73 -47.09
CA TYR A 914 37.46 -20.68 -46.39
C TYR A 914 35.95 -20.90 -46.48
N LEU A 915 35.47 -21.40 -47.62
CA LEU A 915 34.06 -21.72 -47.84
C LEU A 915 33.62 -22.92 -46.97
N LEU A 916 34.47 -23.94 -46.85
CA LEU A 916 34.22 -25.08 -45.95
C LEU A 916 34.12 -24.65 -44.47
N ASP A 917 34.99 -23.73 -44.05
CA ASP A 917 35.00 -23.19 -42.68
C ASP A 917 33.74 -22.34 -42.39
N ASP A 918 33.22 -21.62 -43.39
CA ASP A 918 31.99 -20.84 -43.28
C ASP A 918 30.73 -21.73 -43.24
N VAL A 919 30.69 -22.82 -44.03
CA VAL A 919 29.62 -23.82 -43.98
C VAL A 919 29.63 -24.58 -42.65
N ALA A 920 30.80 -25.00 -42.17
CA ALA A 920 30.94 -25.67 -40.87
C ALA A 920 30.48 -24.77 -39.71
N ARG A 921 30.77 -23.47 -39.78
CA ARG A 921 30.29 -22.48 -38.81
C ARG A 921 28.75 -22.44 -38.78
N LEU A 922 28.10 -22.32 -39.94
CA LEU A 922 26.63 -22.25 -40.00
C LEU A 922 25.97 -23.54 -39.50
N GLY A 923 26.56 -24.71 -39.79
CA GLY A 923 26.11 -25.98 -39.23
C GLY A 923 26.17 -26.01 -37.70
N GLY A 924 27.28 -25.57 -37.12
CA GLY A 924 27.42 -25.45 -35.65
C GLY A 924 26.45 -24.44 -35.03
N LYS A 925 26.21 -23.30 -35.69
CA LYS A 925 25.20 -22.31 -35.25
C LYS A 925 23.80 -22.92 -35.22
N HIS A 926 23.40 -23.65 -36.26
CA HIS A 926 22.08 -24.29 -36.33
C HIS A 926 21.91 -25.39 -35.27
N GLU A 927 22.94 -26.22 -35.03
CA GLU A 927 22.93 -27.21 -33.95
C GLU A 927 22.72 -26.53 -32.59
N LYS A 928 23.45 -25.43 -32.32
CA LYS A 928 23.33 -24.67 -31.08
C LYS A 928 21.95 -24.04 -30.89
N ILE A 929 21.38 -23.43 -31.95
CA ILE A 929 20.03 -22.86 -31.93
C ILE A 929 19.00 -23.96 -31.59
N THR A 930 19.18 -25.16 -32.13
CA THR A 930 18.31 -26.31 -31.84
C THR A 930 18.40 -26.74 -30.38
N GLU A 931 19.60 -26.82 -29.81
CA GLU A 931 19.81 -27.10 -28.38
C GLU A 931 19.15 -26.04 -27.48
N LEU A 932 19.37 -24.76 -27.78
CA LEU A 932 18.78 -23.65 -27.02
C LEU A 932 17.25 -23.67 -27.09
N PHE A 933 16.67 -24.03 -28.25
CA PHE A 933 15.23 -24.20 -28.39
C PHE A 933 14.70 -25.30 -27.46
N GLN A 934 15.37 -26.45 -27.42
CA GLN A 934 15.00 -27.55 -26.53
C GLN A 934 15.08 -27.13 -25.06
N GLN A 935 16.16 -26.46 -24.64
CA GLN A 935 16.33 -25.97 -23.28
C GLN A 935 15.27 -24.93 -22.89
N LEU A 936 14.96 -23.99 -23.78
CA LEU A 936 13.93 -22.98 -23.56
C LEU A 936 12.54 -23.63 -23.47
N ARG A 937 12.26 -24.60 -24.34
CA ARG A 937 11.01 -25.36 -24.36
C ARG A 937 10.80 -26.13 -23.06
N ASP A 938 11.84 -26.81 -22.59
CA ASP A 938 11.80 -27.58 -21.33
C ASP A 938 11.60 -26.66 -20.12
N ARG A 939 12.29 -25.50 -20.10
CA ARG A 939 12.15 -24.48 -19.04
C ARG A 939 10.75 -23.88 -18.96
N VAL A 940 10.10 -23.67 -20.10
CA VAL A 940 8.73 -23.13 -20.19
C VAL A 940 7.66 -24.23 -20.01
N GLY A 941 8.06 -25.50 -19.94
CA GLY A 941 7.17 -26.63 -19.70
C GLY A 941 6.32 -27.02 -20.92
N ILE A 942 6.81 -26.74 -22.14
CA ILE A 942 6.12 -27.13 -23.39
C ILE A 942 6.56 -28.56 -23.75
N PRO A 943 5.64 -29.53 -23.91
CA PRO A 943 6.01 -30.89 -24.29
C PRO A 943 6.64 -30.93 -25.69
N ALA A 944 7.50 -31.93 -25.94
CA ALA A 944 8.04 -32.17 -27.27
C ALA A 944 6.90 -32.46 -28.26
N PRO A 945 7.01 -32.02 -29.53
CA PRO A 945 6.07 -32.47 -30.56
C PRO A 945 6.13 -34.01 -30.60
N GLU A 946 4.95 -34.65 -30.66
CA GLU A 946 4.87 -36.10 -30.85
C GLU A 946 5.61 -36.42 -32.16
N ASP A 947 6.58 -37.33 -32.12
CA ASP A 947 7.22 -37.84 -33.32
C ASP A 947 6.14 -38.52 -34.16
N ASP A 948 5.63 -37.85 -35.19
CA ASP A 948 4.87 -38.51 -36.24
C ASP A 948 5.85 -39.50 -36.91
N GLU A 949 5.74 -40.77 -36.55
CA GLU A 949 6.43 -41.88 -37.22
C GLU A 949 6.02 -41.89 -38.72
N GLU A 950 6.87 -41.31 -39.58
CA GLU A 950 6.91 -41.61 -41.02
C GLU A 950 8.26 -42.23 -41.45
#